data_AF-A0AA35WHI0-F1
#
_entry.id   AF-A0AA35WHI0-F1
#
_cell.length_a   1.000
_cell.length_b   1.000
_cell.length_c   1.000
_cell.angle_alpha   90.00
_cell.angle_beta   90.00
_cell.angle_gamma   90.00
#
_symmetry.space_group_name_H-M   'P 1'
#
loop_
_entity.id
_entity.type
_entity.pdbx_description
1 polymer ?
#
loop_
_entity_poly.entity_id
_entity_poly.type
_entity_poly.pdbx_seq_one_letter_code
_entity_poly.pdbx_strand_id
1 'polypeptide(L)'
;MYHYWVQEYLRVKKQELEGPAEAYNKACSDYSQMKQEIDCHVARGADIIGMTTTGAAKYHHILNNIHPKIVIIEEAAEVFESHVITSLSPSVQQLILIGDHKQLRPKPNHYELEKKYDLHVSLFQRLIENDIPIPHVTLTVQHRMRPDIASLIHPAIYSELQNGPRAIEHGKHKIAGVGHNLFFLHHEHPEKQQNPNESLSHVNIHEADFMVALCRYLTKQGYETKQITLLTMYKGQLLQMKSRMRRSEFDGVRVAAVDDFQGEENDIILLSLVRSNSDGNIGFLKIENRVCVALSRARKGLYVIGNFAMLRSRDGTIWPTIISVVEEKKCIGEALLLQCQNHPQEVVRAKVASDFSKCPEGGCTRPCDYRLKCGHGCTRLCHPWDREHKLFKCQKKCGKPLPCRHGCKRKCYECTGGCGPCEEEVERRVPRCGHQMRMKCQQNLSMYSCSAQCQKPLRCGHFCQRSCSEPCDTRCSVKVEKALPCGHNATVPCHKSVEQIQCLVPCNTLLQCEHECKGTCGLCQQGRLHIHCGSECGRTLVCGHICHFPCAAECPPCTAKCSNYCPHSKCPKNCYEPCDPCAEPCQWNCDHLKCTKKCGELCNRPRCDMPCLKRLRKCGHPCIGLCGDKCPKLCRVCDNDKVTEIFFGKEDEPDARFVQLQDCKHVFEYTGLDQWMDREESEEIQFKKCPRCSTLIRTSLRYYNEVKKVHNHFEEIKKKQLQVSNIGQVLMPKLRELKSKGGQCVEVTADVKKIQSLLSPGTRPRYILPHCLNAIQNQLAILPTIVTMYNELTQVEQKSWQLRDCKIKVETIHQQLQCVQEFLMQDSLTDQQLSDIQCEIRRLNCTIRLLKLHSLIKERKITITLQEKQSLDEYAQHVYRSGAYRFSIPKVSEEYFDWCYTIS
;
A
#
# COMPACT_ATOMS: atom_id res chain seq x y z
N MET A 1 46.16 33.47 20.29
CA MET A 1 47.02 32.46 19.61
C MET A 1 46.19 31.36 18.95
N TYR A 2 45.42 30.54 19.67
CA TYR A 2 44.53 29.52 19.07
C TYR A 2 43.65 30.02 17.90
N HIS A 3 42.93 31.15 18.07
CA HIS A 3 42.11 31.71 16.98
C HIS A 3 42.91 32.12 15.73
N TYR A 4 44.16 32.55 15.90
CA TYR A 4 45.05 32.88 14.80
C TYR A 4 45.45 31.61 14.03
N TRP A 5 45.80 30.53 14.74
CA TRP A 5 46.13 29.25 14.12
C TRP A 5 44.92 28.60 13.43
N VAL A 6 43.71 28.74 14.01
CA VAL A 6 42.46 28.30 13.37
C VAL A 6 42.17 29.13 12.12
N GLN A 7 42.35 30.45 12.16
CA GLN A 7 42.18 31.30 10.98
C GLN A 7 43.17 30.95 9.88
N GLU A 8 44.43 30.70 10.23
CA GLU A 8 45.47 30.34 9.26
C GLU A 8 45.24 28.94 8.67
N TYR A 9 44.82 27.98 9.49
CA TYR A 9 44.41 26.66 9.02
C TYR A 9 43.18 26.72 8.11
N LEU A 10 42.16 27.52 8.47
CA LEU A 10 40.99 27.77 7.62
C LEU A 10 41.36 28.50 6.33
N ARG A 11 42.34 29.40 6.35
CA ARG A 11 42.84 30.10 5.17
C ARG A 11 43.52 29.12 4.21
N VAL A 12 44.39 28.24 4.71
CA VAL A 12 45.03 27.19 3.93
C VAL A 12 44.00 26.21 3.38
N LYS A 13 43.04 25.75 4.20
CA LYS A 13 41.98 24.85 3.75
C LYS A 13 41.03 25.51 2.75
N LYS A 14 40.75 26.82 2.86
CA LYS A 14 40.00 27.58 1.85
C LYS A 14 40.76 27.66 0.53
N GLN A 15 42.06 27.95 0.56
CA GLN A 15 42.89 27.93 -0.65
C GLN A 15 42.97 26.54 -1.30
N GLU A 16 43.05 25.47 -0.50
CA GLU A 16 42.97 24.10 -1.01
C GLU A 16 41.59 23.75 -1.59
N LEU A 17 40.52 24.39 -1.10
CA LEU A 17 39.14 24.21 -1.57
C LEU A 17 38.78 25.11 -2.76
N GLU A 18 39.48 26.22 -3.00
CA GLU A 18 39.19 27.17 -4.10
C GLU A 18 39.21 26.46 -5.45
N GLY A 19 40.26 25.69 -5.76
CA GLY A 19 40.35 24.94 -7.02
C GLY A 19 39.22 23.92 -7.20
N PRO A 20 39.01 22.98 -6.25
CA PRO A 20 37.88 22.05 -6.31
C PRO A 20 36.50 22.71 -6.32
N ALA A 21 36.31 23.82 -5.60
CA ALA A 21 35.05 24.55 -5.55
C ALA A 21 34.77 25.28 -6.88
N GLU A 22 35.78 25.88 -7.51
CA GLU A 22 35.66 26.47 -8.85
C GLU A 22 35.35 25.38 -9.89
N ALA A 23 36.04 24.24 -9.83
CA ALA A 23 35.76 23.11 -10.71
C ALA A 23 34.34 22.56 -10.50
N TYR A 24 33.89 22.43 -9.24
CA TYR A 24 32.54 22.01 -8.90
C TYR A 24 31.48 23.01 -9.37
N ASN A 25 31.68 24.30 -9.12
CA ASN A 25 30.75 25.36 -9.52
C ASN A 25 30.65 25.46 -11.05
N LYS A 26 31.79 25.32 -11.74
CA LYS A 26 31.82 25.25 -13.21
C LYS A 26 31.06 24.03 -13.70
N ALA A 27 31.33 22.84 -13.15
CA ALA A 27 30.59 21.62 -13.50
C ALA A 27 29.08 21.74 -13.20
N CYS A 28 28.70 22.39 -12.10
CA CYS A 28 27.30 22.65 -11.77
C CYS A 28 26.64 23.65 -12.73
N SER A 29 27.37 24.69 -13.14
CA SER A 29 26.92 25.66 -14.13
C SER A 29 26.74 25.00 -15.50
N ASP A 30 27.75 24.26 -15.95
CA ASP A 30 27.73 23.52 -17.22
C ASP A 30 26.59 22.48 -17.23
N TYR A 31 26.41 21.74 -16.12
CA TYR A 31 25.29 20.83 -15.95
C TYR A 31 23.94 21.54 -15.98
N SER A 32 23.83 22.68 -15.29
CA SER A 32 22.59 23.47 -15.25
C SER A 32 22.26 24.05 -16.62
N GLN A 33 23.25 24.53 -17.36
CA GLN A 33 23.08 25.02 -18.73
C GLN A 33 22.65 23.88 -19.66
N MET A 34 23.36 22.74 -19.64
CA MET A 34 22.98 21.57 -20.44
C MET A 34 21.56 21.10 -20.10
N LYS A 35 21.20 21.09 -18.81
CA LYS A 35 19.85 20.75 -18.37
C LYS A 35 18.80 21.75 -18.87
N GLN A 36 19.08 23.04 -18.82
CA GLN A 36 18.20 24.08 -19.37
C GLN A 36 18.05 23.96 -20.89
N GLU A 37 19.12 23.61 -21.60
CA GLU A 37 19.08 23.36 -23.05
C GLU A 37 18.25 22.11 -23.38
N ILE A 38 18.40 21.04 -22.61
CA ILE A 38 17.57 19.83 -22.71
C ILE A 38 16.11 20.17 -22.41
N ASP A 39 15.83 20.87 -21.30
CA ASP A 39 14.48 21.28 -20.91
C ASP A 39 13.85 22.17 -21.97
N CYS A 40 14.60 23.12 -22.52
CA CYS A 40 14.13 23.99 -23.61
C CYS A 40 13.91 23.21 -24.90
N HIS A 41 14.74 22.22 -25.22
CA HIS A 41 14.58 21.36 -26.39
C HIS A 41 13.32 20.48 -26.27
N VAL A 42 13.13 19.82 -25.13
CA VAL A 42 11.94 19.03 -24.82
C VAL A 42 10.69 19.92 -24.82
N ALA A 43 10.79 21.13 -24.24
CA ALA A 43 9.66 22.05 -24.15
C ALA A 43 9.27 22.66 -25.52
N ARG A 44 10.26 22.96 -26.38
CA ARG A 44 9.99 23.34 -27.79
C ARG A 44 9.32 22.22 -28.59
N GLY A 45 9.54 20.96 -28.22
CA GLY A 45 8.96 19.78 -28.87
C GLY A 45 7.51 19.47 -28.50
N ALA A 46 6.89 20.22 -27.58
CA ALA A 46 5.54 19.98 -27.11
C ALA A 46 4.59 21.11 -27.53
N ASP A 47 3.41 20.76 -28.05
CA ASP A 47 2.46 21.78 -28.55
C ASP A 47 1.87 22.62 -27.41
N ILE A 48 1.75 22.07 -26.20
CA ILE A 48 1.34 22.67 -24.94
C ILE A 48 2.32 22.22 -23.81
N ILE A 49 2.45 23.04 -22.79
CA ILE A 49 3.54 23.02 -21.82
C ILE A 49 3.00 23.59 -20.54
N GLY A 50 3.33 22.88 -19.47
CA GLY A 50 3.76 23.62 -18.32
C GLY A 50 3.13 23.33 -16.99
N MET A 51 2.54 24.38 -16.47
CA MET A 51 3.17 25.08 -15.39
C MET A 51 2.15 25.85 -14.58
N THR A 52 2.31 25.74 -13.27
CA THR A 52 1.80 26.72 -12.32
C THR A 52 2.35 28.11 -12.66
N THR A 53 1.63 29.17 -12.32
CA THR A 53 2.05 30.56 -12.57
C THR A 53 3.37 30.93 -11.89
N THR A 54 3.68 30.34 -10.73
CA THR A 54 5.00 30.45 -10.09
C THR A 54 6.11 29.73 -10.87
N GLY A 55 5.78 28.60 -11.48
CA GLY A 55 6.64 27.88 -12.41
C GLY A 55 6.94 28.71 -13.65
N ALA A 56 5.95 29.38 -14.23
CA ALA A 56 6.12 30.27 -15.38
C ALA A 56 7.11 31.40 -15.08
N ALA A 57 6.99 32.04 -13.91
CA ALA A 57 7.94 33.04 -13.45
C ALA A 57 9.36 32.46 -13.25
N LYS A 58 9.47 31.26 -12.66
CA LYS A 58 10.77 30.60 -12.43
C LYS A 58 11.48 30.19 -13.71
N TYR A 59 10.74 29.69 -14.70
CA TYR A 59 11.26 29.17 -15.97
C TYR A 59 11.09 30.17 -17.12
N HIS A 60 11.11 31.47 -16.82
CA HIS A 60 10.91 32.54 -17.79
C HIS A 60 11.90 32.50 -18.97
N HIS A 61 13.15 32.07 -18.74
CA HIS A 61 14.12 31.87 -19.82
C HIS A 61 13.70 30.79 -20.83
N ILE A 62 13.06 29.71 -20.35
CA ILE A 62 12.51 28.65 -21.20
C ILE A 62 11.34 29.22 -22.01
N LEU A 63 10.41 29.94 -21.36
CA LEU A 63 9.30 30.61 -22.04
C LEU A 63 9.77 31.57 -23.14
N ASN A 64 10.75 32.42 -22.85
CA ASN A 64 11.32 33.33 -23.85
C ASN A 64 11.97 32.58 -25.01
N ASN A 65 12.64 31.46 -24.77
CA ASN A 65 13.31 30.68 -25.81
C ASN A 65 12.34 29.82 -26.64
N ILE A 66 11.20 29.43 -26.10
CA ILE A 66 10.16 28.68 -26.82
C ILE A 66 9.35 29.59 -27.73
N HIS A 67 9.24 30.87 -27.36
CA HIS A 67 8.41 31.86 -28.05
C HIS A 67 6.93 31.43 -28.17
N PRO A 68 6.22 31.18 -27.05
CA PRO A 68 4.81 30.82 -27.09
C PRO A 68 4.00 31.96 -27.71
N LYS A 69 3.12 31.60 -28.66
CA LYS A 69 2.21 32.54 -29.31
C LYS A 69 0.87 32.65 -28.58
N ILE A 70 0.48 31.61 -27.87
CA ILE A 70 -0.75 31.57 -27.09
C ILE A 70 -0.31 31.27 -25.65
N VAL A 71 -0.91 31.97 -24.70
CA VAL A 71 -0.71 31.75 -23.26
C VAL A 71 -2.05 31.88 -22.62
N ILE A 72 -2.44 30.90 -21.81
CA ILE A 72 -3.73 30.98 -21.17
C ILE A 72 -3.57 30.71 -19.71
N ILE A 73 -4.50 31.34 -18.99
CA ILE A 73 -4.56 31.24 -17.55
C ILE A 73 -5.97 30.84 -17.15
N GLU A 74 -6.10 29.67 -16.56
CA GLU A 74 -7.26 29.20 -15.85
C GLU A 74 -7.17 29.48 -14.36
N GLU A 75 -8.35 29.59 -13.75
CA GLU A 75 -8.56 30.24 -12.46
C GLU A 75 -7.89 31.62 -12.45
N ALA A 76 -7.90 32.33 -13.59
CA ALA A 76 -7.25 33.64 -13.76
C ALA A 76 -7.78 34.68 -12.78
N ALA A 77 -9.00 34.48 -12.27
CA ALA A 77 -9.56 35.27 -11.19
C ALA A 77 -8.77 35.16 -9.87
N GLU A 78 -8.11 34.02 -9.61
CA GLU A 78 -7.30 33.72 -8.42
C GLU A 78 -5.79 33.97 -8.63
N VAL A 79 -5.36 34.30 -9.85
CA VAL A 79 -3.95 34.56 -10.19
C VAL A 79 -3.58 36.04 -10.05
N PHE A 80 -2.45 36.33 -9.41
CA PHE A 80 -1.91 37.68 -9.34
C PHE A 80 -1.63 38.24 -10.73
N GLU A 81 -2.00 39.49 -10.96
CA GLU A 81 -1.69 40.19 -12.21
C GLU A 81 -0.19 40.16 -12.55
N SER A 82 0.68 40.35 -11.55
CA SER A 82 2.13 40.28 -11.74
C SER A 82 2.58 38.92 -12.28
N HIS A 83 2.01 37.83 -11.78
CA HIS A 83 2.32 36.49 -12.28
C HIS A 83 1.88 36.31 -13.72
N VAL A 84 0.69 36.82 -14.08
CA VAL A 84 0.22 36.82 -15.48
C VAL A 84 1.22 37.55 -16.37
N ILE A 85 1.56 38.79 -16.03
CA ILE A 85 2.46 39.64 -16.84
C ILE A 85 3.84 38.98 -16.99
N THR A 86 4.43 38.46 -15.91
CA THR A 86 5.75 37.80 -15.96
C THR A 86 5.75 36.49 -16.75
N SER A 87 4.58 35.89 -16.97
CA SER A 87 4.42 34.68 -17.79
C SER A 87 4.33 35.01 -19.28
N LEU A 88 4.13 36.28 -19.64
CA LEU A 88 4.06 36.72 -21.03
C LEU A 88 5.47 36.97 -21.57
N SER A 89 5.71 36.51 -22.79
CA SER A 89 6.91 36.82 -23.57
C SER A 89 6.54 37.72 -24.77
N PRO A 90 7.50 38.44 -25.38
CA PRO A 90 7.21 39.30 -26.53
C PRO A 90 6.62 38.58 -27.75
N SER A 91 6.70 37.24 -27.80
CA SER A 91 6.12 36.44 -28.87
C SER A 91 4.63 36.14 -28.71
N VAL A 92 4.04 36.44 -27.55
CA VAL A 92 2.63 36.13 -27.27
C VAL A 92 1.73 37.00 -28.14
N GLN A 93 0.88 36.33 -28.93
CA GLN A 93 -0.08 36.91 -29.86
C GLN A 93 -1.52 36.81 -29.31
N GLN A 94 -1.80 35.81 -28.46
CA GLN A 94 -3.12 35.60 -27.87
C GLN A 94 -3.01 35.22 -26.38
N LEU A 95 -3.69 36.01 -25.54
CA LEU A 95 -3.90 35.72 -24.12
C LEU A 95 -5.38 35.44 -23.90
N ILE A 96 -5.71 34.29 -23.31
CA ILE A 96 -7.06 34.01 -22.84
C ILE A 96 -6.98 33.84 -21.31
N LEU A 97 -8.01 34.29 -20.65
CA LEU A 97 -8.11 34.24 -19.20
C LEU A 97 -9.46 33.63 -18.88
N ILE A 98 -9.46 32.58 -18.06
CA ILE A 98 -10.65 31.80 -17.74
C ILE A 98 -10.73 31.77 -16.22
N GLY A 99 -11.85 32.23 -15.70
CA GLY A 99 -12.02 32.32 -14.26
C GLY A 99 -13.34 32.97 -13.91
N ASP A 100 -13.56 33.07 -12.61
CA ASP A 100 -14.77 33.64 -12.05
C ASP A 100 -14.40 34.66 -10.97
N HIS A 101 -14.50 35.94 -11.32
CA HIS A 101 -14.18 37.05 -10.42
C HIS A 101 -15.15 37.16 -9.23
N LYS A 102 -16.26 36.39 -9.22
CA LYS A 102 -17.17 36.21 -8.07
C LYS A 102 -16.77 35.03 -7.16
N GLN A 103 -15.76 34.22 -7.52
CA GLN A 103 -15.11 33.20 -6.67
C GLN A 103 -13.78 33.71 -6.10
N LEU A 104 -12.86 32.87 -5.61
CA LEU A 104 -11.69 33.35 -4.88
C LEU A 104 -10.80 34.27 -5.71
N ARG A 105 -10.19 35.23 -5.01
CA ARG A 105 -9.20 36.19 -5.54
C ARG A 105 -7.79 35.78 -5.09
N PRO A 106 -6.72 36.30 -5.75
CA PRO A 106 -5.35 36.11 -5.29
C PRO A 106 -5.21 36.65 -3.87
N LYS A 107 -4.38 35.98 -3.05
CA LYS A 107 -4.22 36.32 -1.62
C LYS A 107 -2.82 36.88 -1.36
N PRO A 108 -2.65 38.22 -1.30
CA PRO A 108 -1.39 38.82 -0.90
C PRO A 108 -1.01 38.38 0.53
N ASN A 109 0.25 38.03 0.75
CA ASN A 109 0.74 37.74 2.10
C ASN A 109 0.85 39.01 2.96
N HIS A 110 0.89 40.20 2.34
CA HIS A 110 1.04 41.47 3.01
C HIS A 110 -0.29 42.25 3.02
N TYR A 111 -0.85 42.44 4.21
CA TYR A 111 -2.16 43.06 4.40
C TYR A 111 -2.26 44.48 3.80
N GLU A 112 -1.21 45.30 3.95
CA GLU A 112 -1.21 46.66 3.38
C GLU A 112 -1.26 46.66 1.85
N LEU A 113 -0.60 45.69 1.20
CA LEU A 113 -0.62 45.58 -0.26
C LEU A 113 -1.99 45.13 -0.76
N GLU A 114 -2.70 44.31 0.03
CA GLU A 114 -4.08 43.92 -0.26
C GLU A 114 -5.04 45.11 -0.15
N LYS A 115 -4.98 45.87 0.96
CA LYS A 115 -6.02 46.86 1.30
C LYS A 115 -5.80 48.26 0.75
N LYS A 116 -4.54 48.68 0.59
CA LYS A 116 -4.21 50.05 0.15
C LYS A 116 -3.94 50.13 -1.35
N TYR A 117 -3.47 49.03 -1.93
CA TYR A 117 -3.00 48.99 -3.33
C TYR A 117 -3.73 47.93 -4.17
N ASP A 118 -4.76 47.29 -3.60
CA ASP A 118 -5.62 46.33 -4.30
C ASP A 118 -4.88 45.23 -5.06
N LEU A 119 -3.75 44.76 -4.52
CA LEU A 119 -2.93 43.70 -5.15
C LEU A 119 -3.67 42.35 -5.29
N HIS A 120 -4.83 42.24 -4.66
CA HIS A 120 -5.75 41.10 -4.76
C HIS A 120 -6.74 41.21 -5.93
N VAL A 121 -6.68 42.27 -6.74
CA VAL A 121 -7.44 42.35 -7.99
C VAL A 121 -6.62 41.65 -9.06
N SER A 122 -7.19 40.59 -9.65
CA SER A 122 -6.54 39.88 -10.75
C SER A 122 -6.66 40.66 -12.05
N LEU A 123 -5.77 40.35 -13.01
CA LEU A 123 -5.89 40.92 -14.35
C LEU A 123 -7.26 40.61 -14.95
N PHE A 124 -7.78 39.40 -14.76
CA PHE A 124 -9.09 38.97 -15.24
C PHE A 124 -10.22 39.87 -14.72
N GLN A 125 -10.26 40.08 -13.40
CA GLN A 125 -11.26 40.97 -12.80
C GLN A 125 -11.13 42.40 -13.33
N ARG A 126 -9.90 42.92 -13.41
CA ARG A 126 -9.63 44.27 -13.87
C ARG A 126 -10.07 44.52 -15.31
N LEU A 127 -9.91 43.53 -16.20
CA LEU A 127 -10.35 43.65 -17.60
C LEU A 127 -11.89 43.67 -17.72
N ILE A 128 -12.59 42.92 -16.86
CA ILE A 128 -14.06 42.84 -16.86
C ILE A 128 -14.68 44.10 -16.24
N GLU A 129 -14.20 44.52 -15.06
CA GLU A 129 -14.82 45.61 -14.30
C GLU A 129 -14.56 47.00 -14.87
N ASN A 130 -13.51 47.17 -15.68
CA ASN A 130 -13.18 48.45 -16.31
C ASN A 130 -13.82 48.65 -17.70
N ASP A 131 -14.77 47.81 -18.09
CA ASP A 131 -15.49 47.89 -19.37
C ASP A 131 -14.56 48.04 -20.59
N ILE A 132 -13.37 47.43 -20.51
CA ILE A 132 -12.44 47.44 -21.64
C ILE A 132 -13.12 46.64 -22.76
N PRO A 133 -13.16 47.14 -24.01
CA PRO A 133 -13.86 46.51 -25.13
C PRO A 133 -13.12 45.26 -25.64
N ILE A 134 -12.79 44.37 -24.72
CA ILE A 134 -12.23 43.04 -24.95
C ILE A 134 -13.41 42.08 -24.95
N PRO A 135 -13.51 41.20 -25.97
CA PRO A 135 -14.57 40.21 -26.02
C PRO A 135 -14.48 39.28 -24.81
N HIS A 136 -15.50 39.32 -23.96
CA HIS A 136 -15.70 38.36 -22.87
C HIS A 136 -17.09 37.72 -22.97
N VAL A 137 -17.21 36.48 -22.49
CA VAL A 137 -18.45 35.70 -22.54
C VAL A 137 -18.65 35.01 -21.20
N THR A 138 -19.86 35.10 -20.65
CA THR A 138 -20.24 34.43 -19.40
C THR A 138 -21.00 33.14 -19.71
N LEU A 139 -20.55 32.01 -19.14
CA LEU A 139 -21.28 30.74 -19.23
C LEU A 139 -22.38 30.68 -18.17
N THR A 140 -23.64 30.66 -18.60
CA THR A 140 -24.80 30.82 -17.71
C THR A 140 -25.47 29.51 -17.29
N VAL A 141 -25.17 28.36 -17.92
CA VAL A 141 -25.83 27.08 -17.65
C VAL A 141 -24.97 26.19 -16.74
N GLN A 142 -25.43 25.93 -15.51
CA GLN A 142 -24.74 25.08 -14.55
C GLN A 142 -25.20 23.61 -14.62
N HIS A 143 -24.26 22.68 -14.46
CA HIS A 143 -24.50 21.23 -14.51
C HIS A 143 -24.13 20.47 -13.22
N ARG A 144 -23.69 21.18 -12.16
CA ARG A 144 -23.13 20.61 -10.94
C ARG A 144 -24.19 20.44 -9.85
N MET A 145 -24.77 21.54 -9.44
CA MET A 145 -25.61 21.65 -8.24
C MET A 145 -27.05 21.28 -8.58
N ARG A 146 -27.76 20.59 -7.68
CA ARG A 146 -29.23 20.52 -7.78
C ARG A 146 -29.84 21.93 -7.72
N PRO A 147 -31.04 22.17 -8.31
CA PRO A 147 -31.68 23.49 -8.32
C PRO A 147 -31.86 24.13 -6.94
N ASP A 148 -32.11 23.32 -5.91
CA ASP A 148 -32.29 23.82 -4.53
C ASP A 148 -31.01 24.46 -3.97
N ILE A 149 -29.84 23.93 -4.34
CA ILE A 149 -28.55 24.45 -3.92
C ILE A 149 -28.18 25.65 -4.80
N ALA A 150 -28.44 25.58 -6.10
CA ALA A 150 -28.17 26.67 -7.03
C ALA A 150 -28.95 27.96 -6.66
N SER A 151 -30.17 27.84 -6.12
CA SER A 151 -30.95 29.02 -5.67
C SER A 151 -30.33 29.76 -4.48
N LEU A 152 -29.31 29.21 -3.81
CA LEU A 152 -28.62 29.94 -2.74
C LEU A 152 -27.70 31.03 -3.30
N ILE A 153 -27.18 30.82 -4.51
CA ILE A 153 -26.27 31.74 -5.19
C ILE A 153 -26.94 32.47 -6.36
N HIS A 154 -28.13 32.02 -6.77
CA HIS A 154 -28.95 32.65 -7.80
C HIS A 154 -30.28 33.15 -7.21
N PRO A 155 -30.67 34.42 -7.43
CA PRO A 155 -29.99 35.46 -8.23
C PRO A 155 -28.93 36.26 -7.45
N ALA A 156 -28.69 35.94 -6.17
CA ALA A 156 -27.93 36.79 -5.23
C ALA A 156 -26.48 37.09 -5.66
N ILE A 157 -25.77 36.12 -6.24
CA ILE A 157 -24.40 36.26 -6.78
C ILE A 157 -24.45 36.29 -8.31
N TYR A 158 -25.21 35.36 -8.90
CA TYR A 158 -25.31 35.20 -10.34
C TYR A 158 -26.77 35.36 -10.78
N SER A 159 -27.09 36.50 -11.39
CA SER A 159 -28.43 36.84 -11.86
C SER A 159 -28.92 35.98 -13.02
N GLU A 160 -28.03 35.47 -13.87
CA GLU A 160 -28.39 34.75 -15.10
C GLU A 160 -28.19 33.23 -15.04
N LEU A 161 -27.88 32.68 -13.86
CA LEU A 161 -27.54 31.26 -13.70
C LEU A 161 -28.75 30.33 -13.94
N GLN A 162 -28.64 29.44 -14.92
CA GLN A 162 -29.67 28.47 -15.30
C GLN A 162 -29.27 27.03 -14.96
N ASN A 163 -30.24 26.18 -14.65
CA ASN A 163 -30.01 24.78 -14.32
C ASN A 163 -30.07 23.89 -15.58
N GLY A 164 -28.98 23.22 -15.92
CA GLY A 164 -28.94 22.26 -17.03
C GLY A 164 -29.56 20.89 -16.68
N PRO A 165 -29.72 19.98 -17.65
CA PRO A 165 -30.44 18.72 -17.47
C PRO A 165 -29.90 17.82 -16.33
N ARG A 166 -28.57 17.76 -16.18
CA ARG A 166 -27.91 16.99 -15.13
C ARG A 166 -28.20 17.51 -13.72
N ALA A 167 -28.23 18.84 -13.55
CA ALA A 167 -28.59 19.48 -12.29
C ALA A 167 -30.05 19.16 -11.92
N ILE A 168 -30.95 19.26 -12.90
CA ILE A 168 -32.38 18.94 -12.73
C ILE A 168 -32.56 17.46 -12.34
N GLU A 169 -31.80 16.54 -12.94
CA GLU A 169 -31.80 15.12 -12.58
C GLU A 169 -31.40 14.91 -11.11
N HIS A 170 -30.38 15.60 -10.61
CA HIS A 170 -30.01 15.56 -9.19
C HIS A 170 -31.14 16.02 -8.27
N GLY A 171 -31.97 16.96 -8.72
CA GLY A 171 -33.16 17.42 -8.00
C GLY A 171 -34.20 16.33 -7.73
N LYS A 172 -34.28 15.30 -8.60
CA LYS A 172 -35.27 14.22 -8.51
C LYS A 172 -34.93 13.17 -7.45
N HIS A 173 -33.69 13.10 -6.99
CA HIS A 173 -33.24 12.11 -6.01
C HIS A 173 -33.20 12.68 -4.59
N LYS A 174 -33.70 11.89 -3.63
CA LYS A 174 -33.58 12.18 -2.20
C LYS A 174 -32.29 11.61 -1.62
N ILE A 175 -31.68 12.33 -0.69
CA ILE A 175 -30.59 11.82 0.14
C ILE A 175 -31.21 10.90 1.18
N ALA A 176 -30.77 9.66 1.20
CA ALA A 176 -31.26 8.62 2.07
C ALA A 176 -30.85 8.91 3.53
N GLY A 177 -31.78 8.70 4.46
CA GLY A 177 -31.54 8.87 5.89
C GLY A 177 -31.83 10.27 6.44
N VAL A 178 -32.16 11.25 5.60
CA VAL A 178 -32.37 12.65 6.01
C VAL A 178 -33.62 13.21 5.34
N GLY A 179 -34.37 14.06 6.05
CA GLY A 179 -35.64 14.59 5.57
C GLY A 179 -35.52 15.64 4.47
N HIS A 180 -34.38 16.35 4.42
CA HIS A 180 -34.10 17.41 3.46
C HIS A 180 -32.75 17.20 2.80
N ASN A 181 -32.65 17.53 1.51
CA ASN A 181 -31.39 17.44 0.75
C ASN A 181 -30.52 18.69 0.90
N LEU A 182 -31.15 19.80 1.26
CA LEU A 182 -30.53 21.07 1.61
C LEU A 182 -31.03 21.42 3.01
N PHE A 183 -30.13 21.63 3.97
CA PHE A 183 -30.54 22.02 5.31
C PHE A 183 -29.51 22.92 6.00
N PHE A 184 -30.00 23.98 6.64
CA PHE A 184 -29.23 24.95 7.42
C PHE A 184 -29.55 24.71 8.90
N LEU A 185 -28.60 24.13 9.63
CA LEU A 185 -28.71 23.85 11.06
C LEU A 185 -28.26 25.06 11.88
N HIS A 186 -29.22 25.74 12.50
CA HIS A 186 -28.98 26.87 13.37
C HIS A 186 -28.50 26.45 14.77
N HIS A 187 -27.48 27.14 15.28
CA HIS A 187 -27.09 27.10 16.70
C HIS A 187 -26.51 28.43 17.16
N GLU A 188 -26.40 28.62 18.47
CA GLU A 188 -25.77 29.80 19.09
C GLU A 188 -24.54 29.45 19.94
N HIS A 189 -24.06 28.20 19.88
CA HIS A 189 -22.86 27.77 20.63
C HIS A 189 -21.63 28.64 20.28
N PRO A 190 -20.88 29.13 21.29
CA PRO A 190 -19.78 30.06 21.07
C PRO A 190 -18.56 29.40 20.43
N GLU A 191 -17.83 30.17 19.62
CA GLU A 191 -16.53 29.79 19.08
C GLU A 191 -15.41 29.84 20.15
N LYS A 192 -14.30 29.14 19.90
CA LYS A 192 -13.06 29.22 20.67
C LYS A 192 -11.91 29.64 19.75
N GLN A 193 -11.00 30.47 20.27
CA GLN A 193 -9.74 30.82 19.62
C GLN A 193 -8.62 29.93 20.17
N GLN A 194 -7.88 29.23 19.30
CA GLN A 194 -6.80 28.34 19.76
C GLN A 194 -5.52 29.08 20.16
N ASN A 195 -5.18 30.19 19.49
CA ASN A 195 -3.99 31.00 19.75
C ASN A 195 -4.29 32.51 19.65
N PRO A 196 -3.94 33.33 20.66
CA PRO A 196 -4.07 34.80 20.58
C PRO A 196 -3.15 35.44 19.53
N ASN A 197 -1.98 34.82 19.26
CA ASN A 197 -0.96 35.35 18.34
C ASN A 197 -1.12 34.87 16.88
N GLU A 198 -2.03 33.93 16.60
CA GLU A 198 -2.36 33.50 15.24
C GLU A 198 -3.81 33.87 14.92
N SER A 199 -3.99 34.92 14.14
CA SER A 199 -5.28 35.50 13.75
C SER A 199 -6.17 34.59 12.87
N LEU A 200 -5.82 33.31 12.67
CA LEU A 200 -6.40 32.41 11.66
C LEU A 200 -7.00 31.08 12.18
N SER A 201 -7.00 30.80 13.49
CA SER A 201 -7.39 29.48 14.04
C SER A 201 -8.66 29.51 14.93
N HIS A 202 -9.78 30.03 14.40
CA HIS A 202 -11.10 29.89 15.04
C HIS A 202 -11.62 28.45 14.94
N VAL A 203 -12.24 27.97 16.01
CA VAL A 203 -12.77 26.59 16.14
C VAL A 203 -14.14 26.61 16.82
N ASN A 204 -15.08 25.79 16.35
CA ASN A 204 -16.35 25.56 17.02
C ASN A 204 -16.50 24.06 17.30
N ILE A 205 -16.42 23.68 18.58
CA ILE A 205 -16.43 22.29 19.01
C ILE A 205 -17.79 21.63 18.71
N HIS A 206 -18.89 22.35 18.95
CA HIS A 206 -20.23 21.86 18.68
C HIS A 206 -20.40 21.52 17.20
N GLU A 207 -19.97 22.43 16.31
CA GLU A 207 -20.03 22.19 14.87
C GLU A 207 -19.18 20.99 14.44
N ALA A 208 -17.96 20.88 14.96
CA ALA A 208 -17.05 19.78 14.62
C ALA A 208 -17.62 18.42 15.04
N ASP A 209 -18.13 18.32 16.28
CA ASP A 209 -18.73 17.08 16.80
C ASP A 209 -19.98 16.69 16.01
N PHE A 210 -20.86 17.66 15.71
CA PHE A 210 -22.07 17.42 14.94
C PHE A 210 -21.75 16.93 13.52
N MET A 211 -20.81 17.60 12.84
CA MET A 211 -20.47 17.27 11.46
C MET A 211 -19.80 15.91 11.31
N VAL A 212 -18.92 15.53 12.25
CA VAL A 212 -18.32 14.19 12.27
C VAL A 212 -19.38 13.13 12.57
N ALA A 213 -20.33 13.41 13.48
CA ALA A 213 -21.44 12.50 13.78
C ALA A 213 -22.39 12.32 12.57
N LEU A 214 -22.70 13.41 11.86
CA LEU A 214 -23.51 13.37 10.64
C LEU A 214 -22.80 12.61 9.51
N CYS A 215 -21.50 12.83 9.32
CA CYS A 215 -20.69 12.08 8.36
C CYS A 215 -20.76 10.58 8.63
N ARG A 216 -20.54 10.17 9.88
CA ARG A 216 -20.65 8.76 10.32
C ARG A 216 -22.03 8.20 10.04
N TYR A 217 -23.08 8.97 10.34
CA TYR A 217 -24.46 8.56 10.09
C TYR A 217 -24.72 8.32 8.60
N LEU A 218 -24.28 9.22 7.73
CA LEU A 218 -24.43 9.10 6.28
C LEU A 218 -23.65 7.90 5.72
N THR A 219 -22.44 7.62 6.21
CA THR A 219 -21.72 6.39 5.83
C THR A 219 -22.53 5.14 6.21
N LYS A 220 -23.18 5.14 7.38
CA LYS A 220 -24.09 4.07 7.80
C LYS A 220 -25.39 3.99 6.99
N GLN A 221 -25.77 5.04 6.25
CA GLN A 221 -26.87 5.00 5.27
C GLN A 221 -26.52 4.28 3.97
N GLY A 222 -25.26 3.88 3.78
CA GLY A 222 -24.75 3.24 2.57
C GLY A 222 -24.05 4.17 1.59
N TYR A 223 -23.77 5.42 1.99
CA TYR A 223 -22.93 6.33 1.20
C TYR A 223 -21.45 5.95 1.34
N GLU A 224 -20.73 5.89 0.21
CA GLU A 224 -19.29 5.68 0.24
C GLU A 224 -18.60 6.92 0.83
N THR A 225 -17.51 6.71 1.58
CA THR A 225 -16.74 7.79 2.22
C THR A 225 -16.27 8.85 1.23
N LYS A 226 -15.89 8.45 0.01
CA LYS A 226 -15.48 9.35 -1.07
C LYS A 226 -16.60 10.27 -1.60
N GLN A 227 -17.87 9.94 -1.34
CA GLN A 227 -19.02 10.76 -1.76
C GLN A 227 -19.34 11.91 -0.80
N ILE A 228 -18.63 11.97 0.34
CA ILE A 228 -18.87 12.95 1.40
C ILE A 228 -17.62 13.79 1.59
N THR A 229 -17.77 15.12 1.62
CA THR A 229 -16.70 16.04 2.02
C THR A 229 -17.14 16.87 3.21
N LEU A 230 -16.27 16.99 4.20
CA LEU A 230 -16.37 17.96 5.29
C LEU A 230 -15.61 19.22 4.90
N LEU A 231 -16.33 20.33 4.81
CA LEU A 231 -15.82 21.63 4.38
C LEU A 231 -15.94 22.62 5.54
N THR A 232 -14.95 23.49 5.68
CA THR A 232 -14.97 24.53 6.72
C THR A 232 -14.29 25.80 6.27
N MET A 233 -14.69 26.94 6.84
CA MET A 233 -14.10 28.25 6.52
C MET A 233 -12.72 28.47 7.15
N TYR A 234 -12.35 27.69 8.17
CA TYR A 234 -11.14 27.93 8.98
C TYR A 234 -10.28 26.67 9.11
N LYS A 235 -8.96 26.82 8.95
CA LYS A 235 -7.98 25.71 9.06
C LYS A 235 -7.94 25.10 10.47
N GLY A 236 -8.16 25.90 11.52
CA GLY A 236 -8.27 25.39 12.89
C GLY A 236 -9.41 24.36 13.03
N GLN A 237 -10.58 24.66 12.46
CA GLN A 237 -11.73 23.75 12.46
C GLN A 237 -11.46 22.47 11.66
N LEU A 238 -10.72 22.57 10.55
CA LEU A 238 -10.30 21.41 9.75
C LEU A 238 -9.51 20.43 10.61
N LEU A 239 -8.48 20.92 11.32
CA LEU A 239 -7.66 20.10 12.21
C LEU A 239 -8.50 19.51 13.35
N GLN A 240 -9.45 20.28 13.87
CA GLN A 240 -10.35 19.84 14.93
C GLN A 240 -11.31 18.73 14.50
N MET A 241 -11.81 18.77 13.26
CA MET A 241 -12.62 17.69 12.69
C MET A 241 -11.75 16.45 12.43
N LYS A 242 -10.56 16.63 11.86
CA LYS A 242 -9.62 15.52 11.59
C LYS A 242 -9.23 14.78 12.88
N SER A 243 -9.00 15.48 13.99
CA SER A 243 -8.63 14.85 15.27
C SER A 243 -9.74 13.96 15.86
N ARG A 244 -11.00 14.18 15.47
CA ARG A 244 -12.17 13.37 15.88
C ARG A 244 -12.45 12.19 14.95
N MET A 245 -11.81 12.15 13.79
CA MET A 245 -12.05 11.15 12.75
C MET A 245 -11.00 10.03 12.84
N ARG A 246 -11.45 8.84 13.24
CA ARG A 246 -10.59 7.64 13.27
C ARG A 246 -10.40 7.09 11.85
N ARG A 247 -9.14 6.80 11.47
CA ARG A 247 -8.81 6.33 10.12
C ARG A 247 -9.55 5.06 9.70
N SER A 248 -9.80 4.13 10.62
CA SER A 248 -10.54 2.90 10.34
C SER A 248 -12.03 3.09 9.99
N GLU A 249 -12.62 4.23 10.35
CA GLU A 249 -14.05 4.52 10.14
C GLU A 249 -14.28 5.49 8.97
N PHE A 250 -13.38 6.46 8.77
CA PHE A 250 -13.55 7.55 7.80
C PHE A 250 -12.54 7.51 6.65
N ASP A 251 -11.96 6.35 6.34
CA ASP A 251 -10.97 6.22 5.26
C ASP A 251 -11.58 6.66 3.93
N GLY A 252 -10.96 7.64 3.28
CA GLY A 252 -11.43 8.24 2.02
C GLY A 252 -12.39 9.44 2.15
N VAL A 253 -12.79 9.86 3.36
CA VAL A 253 -13.55 11.12 3.54
C VAL A 253 -12.60 12.32 3.39
N ARG A 254 -12.94 13.25 2.50
CA ARG A 254 -12.18 14.49 2.29
C ARG A 254 -12.56 15.51 3.37
N VAL A 255 -11.56 16.08 4.03
CA VAL A 255 -11.72 17.20 4.99
C VAL A 255 -10.81 18.33 4.55
N ALA A 256 -11.40 19.47 4.16
CA ALA A 256 -10.70 20.59 3.56
C ALA A 256 -11.23 21.94 4.06
N ALA A 257 -10.40 22.98 3.96
CA ALA A 257 -10.84 24.35 4.11
C ALA A 257 -11.38 24.83 2.76
N VAL A 258 -12.30 25.79 2.74
CA VAL A 258 -12.88 26.35 1.50
C VAL A 258 -11.81 26.80 0.52
N ASP A 259 -10.76 27.45 1.04
CA ASP A 259 -9.61 27.92 0.29
C ASP A 259 -8.82 26.79 -0.39
N ASP A 260 -8.79 25.59 0.19
CA ASP A 260 -8.03 24.44 -0.32
C ASP A 260 -8.93 23.46 -1.13
N PHE A 261 -10.17 23.86 -1.43
CA PHE A 261 -11.21 23.02 -2.07
C PHE A 261 -11.82 23.67 -3.33
N GLN A 262 -11.17 24.70 -3.89
CA GLN A 262 -11.54 25.28 -5.18
C GLN A 262 -11.33 24.26 -6.31
N GLY A 263 -12.12 24.36 -7.38
CA GLY A 263 -12.17 23.37 -8.47
C GLY A 263 -12.78 22.00 -8.09
N GLU A 264 -12.76 21.61 -6.81
CA GLU A 264 -13.30 20.33 -6.34
C GLU A 264 -14.84 20.36 -6.18
N GLU A 265 -15.50 19.20 -6.34
CA GLU A 265 -16.95 19.00 -6.13
C GLU A 265 -17.21 17.63 -5.49
N ASN A 266 -18.29 17.50 -4.69
CA ASN A 266 -18.70 16.19 -4.17
C ASN A 266 -20.22 16.01 -4.11
N ASP A 267 -20.69 14.77 -4.00
CA ASP A 267 -22.12 14.44 -3.92
C ASP A 267 -22.78 15.08 -2.69
N ILE A 268 -22.14 14.95 -1.53
CA ILE A 268 -22.63 15.51 -0.27
C ILE A 268 -21.53 16.38 0.36
N ILE A 269 -21.87 17.63 0.67
CA ILE A 269 -21.01 18.56 1.40
C ILE A 269 -21.61 18.84 2.78
N LEU A 270 -20.76 18.72 3.79
CA LEU A 270 -21.02 19.06 5.18
C LEU A 270 -20.21 20.32 5.51
N LEU A 271 -20.85 21.49 5.58
CA LEU A 271 -20.20 22.80 5.69
C LEU A 271 -20.32 23.39 7.10
N SER A 272 -19.19 23.61 7.76
CA SER A 272 -19.07 24.29 9.07
C SER A 272 -18.63 25.75 8.90
N LEU A 273 -19.47 26.68 9.36
CA LEU A 273 -19.25 28.13 9.28
C LEU A 273 -18.41 28.70 10.44
N VAL A 274 -18.37 27.99 11.57
CA VAL A 274 -17.54 28.23 12.77
C VAL A 274 -17.92 29.45 13.60
N ARG A 275 -18.18 30.58 12.95
CA ARG A 275 -18.29 31.87 13.64
C ARG A 275 -19.56 31.97 14.47
N SER A 276 -19.38 32.30 15.75
CA SER A 276 -20.43 32.52 16.73
C SER A 276 -19.82 33.24 17.95
N ASN A 277 -19.99 34.56 18.01
CA ASN A 277 -19.41 35.41 19.06
C ASN A 277 -20.34 36.58 19.41
N SER A 278 -20.18 37.14 20.61
CA SER A 278 -21.00 38.25 21.12
C SER A 278 -20.81 39.55 20.33
N ASP A 279 -19.61 39.78 19.79
CA ASP A 279 -19.28 40.98 19.02
C ASP A 279 -19.92 40.97 17.61
N GLY A 280 -20.49 39.80 17.24
CA GLY A 280 -21.04 39.42 15.96
C GLY A 280 -20.09 39.60 14.77
N ASN A 281 -18.77 39.52 15.00
CA ASN A 281 -17.79 39.52 13.94
C ASN A 281 -17.81 38.19 13.17
N ILE A 282 -18.09 38.24 11.87
CA ILE A 282 -18.22 37.04 11.03
C ILE A 282 -16.95 36.73 10.22
N GLY A 283 -15.90 37.54 10.33
CA GLY A 283 -14.59 37.31 9.70
C GLY A 283 -14.68 36.99 8.21
N PHE A 284 -14.15 35.83 7.79
CA PHE A 284 -14.14 35.38 6.40
C PHE A 284 -15.53 35.17 5.78
N LEU A 285 -16.58 35.08 6.59
CA LEU A 285 -17.96 34.97 6.09
C LEU A 285 -18.48 36.30 5.51
N LYS A 286 -17.78 37.42 5.72
CA LYS A 286 -18.07 38.70 5.05
C LYS A 286 -17.69 38.69 3.57
N ILE A 287 -16.75 37.83 3.19
CA ILE A 287 -16.20 37.79 1.83
C ILE A 287 -17.12 36.93 0.97
N GLU A 288 -17.96 37.57 0.16
CA GLU A 288 -18.96 36.92 -0.69
C GLU A 288 -18.35 35.83 -1.57
N ASN A 289 -17.15 36.08 -2.10
CA ASN A 289 -16.39 35.13 -2.92
C ASN A 289 -16.16 33.78 -2.22
N ARG A 290 -15.83 33.79 -0.92
CA ARG A 290 -15.62 32.55 -0.15
C ARG A 290 -16.95 31.84 0.14
N VAL A 291 -18.02 32.60 0.39
CA VAL A 291 -19.36 32.06 0.60
C VAL A 291 -19.88 31.40 -0.68
N CYS A 292 -19.65 32.03 -1.83
CA CYS A 292 -19.95 31.48 -3.15
C CYS A 292 -19.30 30.11 -3.32
N VAL A 293 -17.99 30.03 -3.08
CA VAL A 293 -17.25 28.76 -3.19
C VAL A 293 -17.83 27.74 -2.22
N ALA A 294 -18.01 28.08 -0.93
CA ALA A 294 -18.50 27.15 0.09
C ALA A 294 -19.86 26.52 -0.25
N LEU A 295 -20.81 27.30 -0.78
CA LEU A 295 -22.17 26.85 -1.09
C LEU A 295 -22.27 26.11 -2.43
N SER A 296 -21.31 26.29 -3.34
CA SER A 296 -21.35 25.76 -4.71
C SER A 296 -20.65 24.42 -4.93
N ARG A 297 -20.12 23.78 -3.88
CA ARG A 297 -19.36 22.52 -3.98
C ARG A 297 -20.21 21.26 -4.04
N ALA A 298 -21.46 21.33 -3.60
CA ALA A 298 -22.34 20.18 -3.45
C ALA A 298 -23.13 19.88 -4.73
N ARG A 299 -23.13 18.62 -5.17
CA ARG A 299 -23.96 18.18 -6.30
C ARG A 299 -25.38 17.82 -5.88
N LYS A 300 -25.54 17.01 -4.83
CA LYS A 300 -26.82 16.38 -4.46
C LYS A 300 -27.31 16.78 -3.07
N GLY A 301 -26.43 16.93 -2.10
CA GLY A 301 -26.78 17.27 -0.72
C GLY A 301 -25.86 18.31 -0.10
N LEU A 302 -26.43 19.33 0.54
CA LEU A 302 -25.69 20.37 1.25
C LEU A 302 -26.27 20.55 2.65
N TYR A 303 -25.43 20.35 3.66
CA TYR A 303 -25.80 20.54 5.07
C TYR A 303 -24.86 21.58 5.65
N VAL A 304 -25.41 22.71 6.06
CA VAL A 304 -24.65 23.85 6.60
C VAL A 304 -24.96 23.98 8.08
N ILE A 305 -23.96 24.16 8.92
CA ILE A 305 -24.14 24.44 10.36
C ILE A 305 -23.50 25.79 10.69
N GLY A 306 -24.20 26.61 11.46
CA GLY A 306 -23.69 27.91 11.88
C GLY A 306 -24.69 28.75 12.68
N ASN A 307 -24.23 29.90 13.15
CA ASN A 307 -25.05 30.88 13.84
C ASN A 307 -25.74 31.83 12.84
N PHE A 308 -26.87 31.38 12.29
CA PHE A 308 -27.65 32.16 11.33
C PHE A 308 -28.34 33.41 11.91
N ALA A 309 -28.64 33.45 13.21
CA ALA A 309 -29.17 34.66 13.86
C ALA A 309 -28.14 35.80 13.77
N MET A 310 -26.88 35.50 14.09
CA MET A 310 -25.75 36.43 13.96
C MET A 310 -25.45 36.81 12.50
N LEU A 311 -25.57 35.86 11.56
CA LEU A 311 -25.31 36.13 10.14
C LEU A 311 -26.42 36.98 9.50
N ARG A 312 -27.67 36.82 9.96
CA ARG A 312 -28.81 37.62 9.50
C ARG A 312 -28.70 39.08 9.91
N SER A 313 -28.19 39.36 11.11
CA SER A 313 -28.07 40.73 11.64
C SER A 313 -26.94 41.55 10.99
N ARG A 314 -26.34 41.06 9.89
CA ARG A 314 -25.20 41.70 9.21
C ARG A 314 -25.64 42.18 7.83
N ASP A 315 -26.28 43.34 7.86
CA ASP A 315 -26.67 44.09 6.67
C ASP A 315 -25.45 44.46 5.82
N GLY A 316 -25.61 44.42 4.49
CA GLY A 316 -24.51 44.61 3.54
C GLY A 316 -23.69 43.35 3.23
N THR A 317 -24.15 42.17 3.67
CA THR A 317 -23.60 40.88 3.23
C THR A 317 -24.67 40.07 2.49
N ILE A 318 -24.27 38.98 1.85
CA ILE A 318 -25.18 38.09 1.15
C ILE A 318 -26.03 37.17 2.05
N TRP A 319 -25.67 37.06 3.34
CA TRP A 319 -26.33 36.12 4.26
C TRP A 319 -27.82 36.36 4.49
N PRO A 320 -28.33 37.61 4.66
CA PRO A 320 -29.76 37.86 4.78
C PRO A 320 -30.57 37.33 3.58
N THR A 321 -30.03 37.49 2.37
CA THR A 321 -30.65 36.98 1.13
C THR A 321 -30.67 35.45 1.12
N ILE A 322 -29.53 34.81 1.42
CA ILE A 322 -29.43 33.34 1.48
C ILE A 322 -30.38 32.77 2.54
N ILE A 323 -30.41 33.39 3.73
CA ILE A 323 -31.27 32.96 4.85
C ILE A 323 -32.74 33.08 4.45
N SER A 324 -33.14 34.16 3.78
CA SER A 324 -34.51 34.33 3.29
C SER A 324 -34.92 33.23 2.31
N VAL A 325 -34.03 32.84 1.39
CA VAL A 325 -34.28 31.74 0.44
C VAL A 325 -34.46 30.39 1.16
N VAL A 326 -33.63 30.07 2.17
CA VAL A 326 -33.77 28.80 2.90
C VAL A 326 -34.97 28.78 3.84
N GLU A 327 -35.38 29.94 4.37
CA GLU A 327 -36.61 30.09 5.16
C GLU A 327 -37.87 29.87 4.31
N GLU A 328 -37.94 30.50 3.13
CA GLU A 328 -39.04 30.30 2.18
C GLU A 328 -39.20 28.81 1.82
N LYS A 329 -38.06 28.12 1.63
CA LYS A 329 -38.02 26.68 1.35
C LYS A 329 -38.21 25.77 2.57
N LYS A 330 -38.35 26.33 3.78
CA LYS A 330 -38.43 25.60 5.05
C LYS A 330 -37.26 24.62 5.27
N CYS A 331 -36.07 25.03 4.85
CA CYS A 331 -34.83 24.26 4.90
C CYS A 331 -33.85 24.78 5.97
N ILE A 332 -34.32 25.52 6.96
CA ILE A 332 -33.54 26.02 8.09
C ILE A 332 -34.24 25.67 9.41
N GLY A 333 -33.45 25.37 10.44
CA GLY A 333 -33.98 25.14 11.79
C GLY A 333 -32.91 24.66 12.78
N GLU A 334 -33.31 24.47 14.04
CA GLU A 334 -32.39 24.04 15.10
C GLU A 334 -32.08 22.54 15.10
N ALA A 335 -32.80 21.73 14.31
CA ALA A 335 -32.62 20.29 14.30
C ALA A 335 -32.79 19.72 12.89
N LEU A 336 -31.82 18.89 12.48
CA LEU A 336 -31.90 18.11 11.24
C LEU A 336 -32.76 16.87 11.47
N LEU A 337 -33.74 16.64 10.60
CA LEU A 337 -34.60 15.47 10.66
C LEU A 337 -33.90 14.26 10.02
N LEU A 338 -33.52 13.28 10.85
CA LEU A 338 -33.00 11.99 10.40
C LEU A 338 -34.17 11.01 10.26
N GLN A 339 -34.29 10.36 9.10
CA GLN A 339 -35.38 9.43 8.80
C GLN A 339 -34.86 8.01 8.65
N CYS A 340 -35.47 7.05 9.35
CA CYS A 340 -35.10 5.65 9.16
C CYS A 340 -35.61 5.12 7.82
N GLN A 341 -34.70 4.63 6.96
CA GLN A 341 -35.09 4.07 5.66
C GLN A 341 -36.00 2.84 5.75
N ASN A 342 -35.92 2.07 6.85
CA ASN A 342 -36.74 0.88 7.05
C ASN A 342 -38.05 1.19 7.80
N HIS A 343 -38.08 2.29 8.56
CA HIS A 343 -39.25 2.72 9.33
C HIS A 343 -39.47 4.23 9.10
N PRO A 344 -40.10 4.63 7.98
CA PRO A 344 -40.23 6.05 7.62
C PRO A 344 -41.01 6.90 8.64
N GLN A 345 -41.83 6.26 9.48
CA GLN A 345 -42.56 6.89 10.60
C GLN A 345 -41.61 7.32 11.74
N GLU A 346 -40.44 6.70 11.86
CA GLU A 346 -39.46 6.98 12.91
C GLU A 346 -38.52 8.10 12.45
N VAL A 347 -38.70 9.28 13.05
CA VAL A 347 -37.91 10.47 12.75
C VAL A 347 -37.17 10.95 13.99
N VAL A 348 -35.86 11.12 13.89
CA VAL A 348 -35.02 11.67 14.95
C VAL A 348 -34.70 13.13 14.64
N ARG A 349 -35.02 14.02 15.58
CA ARG A 349 -34.63 15.44 15.53
C ARG A 349 -33.21 15.57 16.10
N ALA A 350 -32.21 15.73 15.24
CA ALA A 350 -30.81 15.85 15.64
C ALA A 350 -30.39 17.32 15.74
N LYS A 351 -30.22 17.80 16.98
CA LYS A 351 -29.71 19.15 17.30
C LYS A 351 -28.24 19.12 17.74
N VAL A 352 -27.85 18.08 18.47
CA VAL A 352 -26.47 17.90 18.99
C VAL A 352 -25.88 16.56 18.55
N ALA A 353 -24.56 16.43 18.62
CA ALA A 353 -23.85 15.20 18.24
C ALA A 353 -24.32 13.95 19.04
N SER A 354 -24.77 14.13 20.29
CA SER A 354 -25.30 13.04 21.11
C SER A 354 -26.65 12.52 20.63
N ASP A 355 -27.42 13.28 19.85
CA ASP A 355 -28.72 12.82 19.30
C ASP A 355 -28.54 11.66 18.32
N PHE A 356 -27.38 11.55 17.66
CA PHE A 356 -27.06 10.43 16.78
C PHE A 356 -26.96 9.08 17.53
N SER A 357 -26.90 9.08 18.86
CA SER A 357 -27.03 7.87 19.68
C SER A 357 -28.40 7.20 19.54
N LYS A 358 -29.44 7.95 19.15
CA LYS A 358 -30.78 7.43 18.79
C LYS A 358 -30.79 6.74 17.43
N CYS A 359 -29.71 6.86 16.64
CA CYS A 359 -29.52 6.20 15.36
C CYS A 359 -28.16 5.46 15.27
N PRO A 360 -27.85 4.54 16.20
CA PRO A 360 -26.49 4.04 16.41
C PRO A 360 -25.94 3.26 15.21
N GLU A 361 -26.78 2.55 14.47
CA GLU A 361 -26.41 1.76 13.27
C GLU A 361 -26.90 2.42 11.96
N GLY A 362 -27.31 3.69 12.01
CA GLY A 362 -27.92 4.41 10.89
C GLY A 362 -29.42 4.19 10.73
N GLY A 363 -30.02 3.15 11.35
CA GLY A 363 -31.47 3.04 11.47
C GLY A 363 -31.97 3.54 12.82
N CYS A 364 -33.26 3.31 13.12
CA CYS A 364 -33.85 3.64 14.42
C CYS A 364 -33.43 2.65 15.52
N THR A 365 -33.85 2.90 16.76
CA THR A 365 -33.56 2.07 17.94
C THR A 365 -34.36 0.76 18.00
N ARG A 366 -35.26 0.49 17.04
CA ARG A 366 -36.00 -0.77 16.99
C ARG A 366 -35.05 -1.94 16.64
N PRO A 367 -35.30 -3.15 17.16
CA PRO A 367 -34.58 -4.33 16.71
C PRO A 367 -34.82 -4.58 15.22
N CYS A 368 -33.86 -5.21 14.54
CA CYS A 368 -34.02 -5.56 13.14
C CYS A 368 -34.94 -6.78 12.99
N ASP A 369 -36.07 -6.60 12.30
CA ASP A 369 -37.10 -7.64 12.10
C ASP A 369 -36.74 -8.65 10.98
N TYR A 370 -35.55 -8.54 10.39
CA TYR A 370 -35.14 -9.39 9.27
C TYR A 370 -34.76 -10.81 9.73
N ARG A 371 -35.34 -11.82 9.07
CA ARG A 371 -35.04 -13.24 9.28
C ARG A 371 -33.96 -13.70 8.31
N LEU A 372 -32.81 -14.11 8.85
CA LEU A 372 -31.67 -14.62 8.07
C LEU A 372 -32.01 -15.95 7.40
N LYS A 373 -31.25 -16.32 6.36
CA LYS A 373 -31.39 -17.61 5.65
C LYS A 373 -31.30 -18.84 6.56
N CYS A 374 -30.65 -18.72 7.71
CA CYS A 374 -30.56 -19.78 8.70
C CYS A 374 -31.79 -19.93 9.61
N GLY A 375 -32.82 -19.08 9.46
CA GLY A 375 -34.04 -19.06 10.26
C GLY A 375 -33.98 -18.17 11.50
N HIS A 376 -32.78 -17.73 11.92
CA HIS A 376 -32.61 -16.81 13.04
C HIS A 376 -32.93 -15.35 12.65
N GLY A 377 -33.57 -14.60 13.55
CA GLY A 377 -33.68 -13.15 13.45
C GLY A 377 -32.34 -12.44 13.68
N CYS A 378 -32.14 -11.33 13.00
CA CYS A 378 -31.00 -10.44 13.21
C CYS A 378 -30.93 -9.98 14.68
N THR A 379 -29.72 -9.86 15.23
CA THR A 379 -29.50 -9.41 16.62
C THR A 379 -29.10 -7.94 16.73
N ARG A 380 -28.97 -7.24 15.60
CA ARG A 380 -28.67 -5.81 15.58
C ARG A 380 -29.93 -4.98 15.67
N LEU A 381 -29.74 -3.72 16.04
CA LEU A 381 -30.76 -2.68 15.86
C LEU A 381 -30.97 -2.44 14.37
N CYS A 382 -32.08 -1.76 14.03
CA CYS A 382 -32.41 -1.44 12.66
C CYS A 382 -31.23 -0.77 11.95
N HIS A 383 -30.83 -1.30 10.79
CA HIS A 383 -29.70 -0.80 10.04
C HIS A 383 -29.97 -0.79 8.52
N PRO A 384 -29.60 0.28 7.80
CA PRO A 384 -29.85 0.40 6.36
C PRO A 384 -28.67 -0.06 5.48
N TRP A 385 -27.45 -0.17 6.01
CA TRP A 385 -26.24 -0.53 5.24
C TRP A 385 -26.23 -1.98 4.69
N ASP A 386 -27.07 -2.88 5.20
CA ASP A 386 -27.21 -4.26 4.70
C ASP A 386 -28.66 -4.74 4.83
N ARG A 387 -29.55 -4.15 4.04
CA ARG A 387 -31.00 -4.42 4.09
C ARG A 387 -31.33 -5.89 3.84
N GLU A 388 -30.57 -6.54 2.94
CA GLU A 388 -30.76 -7.95 2.57
C GLU A 388 -29.96 -8.94 3.43
N HIS A 389 -29.18 -8.43 4.41
CA HIS A 389 -28.31 -9.22 5.29
C HIS A 389 -27.37 -10.17 4.52
N LYS A 390 -26.77 -9.67 3.44
CA LYS A 390 -25.78 -10.40 2.63
C LYS A 390 -24.41 -10.46 3.32
N LEU A 391 -24.07 -9.43 4.09
CA LEU A 391 -22.81 -9.30 4.80
C LEU A 391 -22.91 -9.76 6.26
N PHE A 392 -24.08 -9.56 6.89
CA PHE A 392 -24.29 -9.92 8.29
C PHE A 392 -24.24 -11.44 8.54
N LYS A 393 -23.35 -11.86 9.44
CA LYS A 393 -23.16 -13.28 9.83
C LYS A 393 -23.85 -13.59 11.17
N CYS A 394 -24.75 -14.58 11.16
CA CYS A 394 -25.53 -14.99 12.34
C CYS A 394 -24.66 -15.51 13.50
N GLN A 395 -24.65 -14.81 14.63
CA GLN A 395 -23.89 -15.19 15.83
C GLN A 395 -24.64 -16.14 16.79
N LYS A 396 -25.92 -16.47 16.53
CA LYS A 396 -26.70 -17.38 17.40
C LYS A 396 -26.17 -18.83 17.30
N LYS A 397 -26.37 -19.63 18.35
CA LYS A 397 -26.05 -21.07 18.35
C LYS A 397 -26.92 -21.81 17.33
N CYS A 398 -26.40 -22.88 16.73
CA CYS A 398 -27.15 -23.64 15.73
C CYS A 398 -28.18 -24.58 16.39
N GLY A 399 -29.47 -24.39 16.11
CA GLY A 399 -30.56 -25.23 16.63
C GLY A 399 -30.84 -26.52 15.84
N LYS A 400 -30.01 -26.87 14.84
CA LYS A 400 -30.24 -28.07 14.02
C LYS A 400 -29.77 -29.33 14.76
N PRO A 401 -30.60 -30.38 14.86
CA PRO A 401 -30.16 -31.65 15.40
C PRO A 401 -29.16 -32.32 14.46
N LEU A 402 -28.08 -32.84 15.03
CA LEU A 402 -27.11 -33.69 14.34
C LEU A 402 -27.76 -35.05 14.00
N PRO A 403 -27.21 -35.83 13.05
CA PRO A 403 -27.71 -37.17 12.73
C PRO A 403 -27.80 -38.13 13.93
N CYS A 404 -26.96 -37.90 14.95
CA CYS A 404 -26.95 -38.65 16.20
C CYS A 404 -27.96 -38.14 17.26
N ARG A 405 -28.90 -37.25 16.88
CA ARG A 405 -29.94 -36.61 17.73
C ARG A 405 -29.42 -35.63 18.79
N HIS A 406 -28.15 -35.25 18.76
CA HIS A 406 -27.58 -34.21 19.64
C HIS A 406 -27.67 -32.80 19.02
N GLY A 407 -27.73 -31.75 19.86
CA GLY A 407 -27.76 -30.36 19.40
C GLY A 407 -26.38 -29.82 18.98
N CYS A 408 -26.33 -29.03 17.91
CA CYS A 408 -25.08 -28.43 17.42
C CYS A 408 -24.60 -27.27 18.35
N LYS A 409 -23.35 -27.34 18.82
CA LYS A 409 -22.76 -26.32 19.71
C LYS A 409 -22.09 -25.13 19.00
N ARG A 410 -21.95 -25.17 17.66
CA ARG A 410 -21.26 -24.14 16.85
C ARG A 410 -22.13 -22.92 16.56
N LYS A 411 -21.49 -21.80 16.16
CA LYS A 411 -22.22 -20.60 15.71
C LYS A 411 -22.87 -20.86 14.36
N CYS A 412 -24.03 -20.24 14.13
CA CYS A 412 -24.87 -20.56 12.99
C CYS A 412 -24.19 -20.24 11.63
N TYR A 413 -23.41 -19.16 11.52
CA TYR A 413 -22.68 -18.82 10.30
C TYR A 413 -21.58 -19.83 9.92
N GLU A 414 -21.12 -20.67 10.85
CA GLU A 414 -20.09 -21.69 10.62
C GLU A 414 -20.67 -23.00 10.07
N CYS A 415 -22.00 -23.10 10.00
CA CYS A 415 -22.72 -24.29 9.56
C CYS A 415 -23.32 -24.12 8.15
N THR A 416 -22.90 -23.11 7.37
CA THR A 416 -23.30 -22.87 5.99
C THR A 416 -22.71 -23.95 5.07
N GLY A 417 -23.30 -25.15 5.10
CA GLY A 417 -22.83 -26.34 4.38
C GLY A 417 -23.07 -27.66 5.11
N GLY A 418 -23.47 -27.62 6.39
CA GLY A 418 -23.71 -28.81 7.21
C GLY A 418 -23.20 -28.63 8.65
N CYS A 419 -23.79 -29.38 9.59
CA CYS A 419 -23.26 -29.45 10.95
C CYS A 419 -22.17 -30.55 10.98
N GLY A 420 -20.99 -30.23 11.51
CA GLY A 420 -19.84 -31.14 11.61
C GLY A 420 -20.08 -32.30 12.59
N PRO A 421 -19.06 -33.15 12.83
CA PRO A 421 -19.17 -34.33 13.68
C PRO A 421 -19.60 -34.00 15.13
N CYS A 422 -20.27 -34.96 15.78
CA CYS A 422 -20.81 -34.76 17.13
C CYS A 422 -19.72 -34.89 18.20
N GLU A 423 -19.59 -33.88 19.06
CA GLU A 423 -18.62 -33.85 20.16
C GLU A 423 -19.21 -34.22 21.55
N GLU A 424 -20.47 -34.66 21.62
CA GLU A 424 -21.09 -35.13 22.87
C GLU A 424 -20.48 -36.45 23.37
N GLU A 425 -20.28 -36.55 24.68
CA GLU A 425 -19.74 -37.75 25.35
C GLU A 425 -20.89 -38.67 25.81
N VAL A 426 -20.90 -39.91 25.31
CA VAL A 426 -21.86 -40.96 25.62
C VAL A 426 -21.19 -42.14 26.33
N GLU A 427 -21.88 -42.77 27.27
CA GLU A 427 -21.41 -44.02 27.89
C GLU A 427 -21.72 -45.23 27.02
N ARG A 428 -20.68 -46.02 26.70
CA ARG A 428 -20.82 -47.27 25.94
C ARG A 428 -19.98 -48.38 26.59
N ARG A 429 -20.48 -49.62 26.48
CA ARG A 429 -19.84 -50.82 27.06
C ARG A 429 -18.95 -51.49 26.00
N VAL A 430 -17.68 -51.74 26.33
CA VAL A 430 -16.69 -52.27 25.38
C VAL A 430 -16.82 -53.80 25.26
N PRO A 431 -17.02 -54.39 24.06
CA PRO A 431 -17.41 -55.80 23.90
C PRO A 431 -16.38 -56.85 24.39
N ARG A 432 -15.08 -56.53 24.42
CA ARG A 432 -14.00 -57.51 24.72
C ARG A 432 -13.66 -57.67 26.20
N CYS A 433 -13.90 -56.67 27.03
CA CYS A 433 -13.49 -56.66 28.45
C CYS A 433 -14.62 -56.26 29.42
N GLY A 434 -15.82 -55.96 28.93
CA GLY A 434 -17.02 -55.73 29.74
C GLY A 434 -17.11 -54.38 30.47
N HIS A 435 -16.05 -53.56 30.47
CA HIS A 435 -16.02 -52.28 31.19
C HIS A 435 -16.83 -51.16 30.49
N GLN A 436 -17.39 -50.25 31.28
CA GLN A 436 -18.13 -49.06 30.84
C GLN A 436 -17.19 -47.85 30.69
N MET A 437 -17.26 -47.13 29.56
CA MET A 437 -16.44 -45.93 29.32
C MET A 437 -17.25 -44.82 28.65
N ARG A 438 -16.95 -43.56 29.01
CA ARG A 438 -17.46 -42.33 28.37
C ARG A 438 -16.61 -42.02 27.14
N MET A 439 -17.25 -41.88 25.97
CA MET A 439 -16.56 -41.58 24.70
C MET A 439 -17.40 -40.69 23.78
N LYS A 440 -16.78 -40.03 22.80
CA LYS A 440 -17.51 -39.15 21.88
C LYS A 440 -18.43 -39.96 20.96
N CYS A 441 -19.64 -39.45 20.74
CA CYS A 441 -20.75 -40.13 20.06
C CYS A 441 -20.41 -40.78 18.70
N GLN A 442 -19.39 -40.28 17.98
CA GLN A 442 -19.01 -40.73 16.63
C GLN A 442 -17.78 -41.65 16.58
N GLN A 443 -17.21 -42.06 17.72
CA GLN A 443 -16.03 -42.94 17.76
C GLN A 443 -16.40 -44.42 17.56
N ASN A 444 -15.57 -45.12 16.77
CA ASN A 444 -15.77 -46.51 16.35
C ASN A 444 -15.37 -47.49 17.47
N LEU A 445 -16.29 -48.39 17.87
CA LEU A 445 -16.16 -49.29 19.03
C LEU A 445 -15.11 -50.40 18.86
N SER A 446 -14.65 -50.66 17.63
CA SER A 446 -13.72 -51.73 17.29
C SER A 446 -12.25 -51.46 17.63
N MET A 447 -11.91 -50.24 18.08
CA MET A 447 -10.52 -49.81 18.33
C MET A 447 -10.12 -49.70 19.81
N TYR A 448 -11.00 -50.06 20.77
CA TYR A 448 -10.71 -49.85 22.19
C TYR A 448 -10.22 -51.11 22.91
N SER A 449 -9.07 -50.98 23.57
CA SER A 449 -8.41 -51.93 24.47
C SER A 449 -8.58 -51.48 25.94
N CYS A 450 -8.68 -52.45 26.87
CA CYS A 450 -8.92 -52.20 28.30
C CYS A 450 -7.76 -51.42 28.93
N SER A 451 -8.05 -50.48 29.84
CA SER A 451 -7.10 -49.55 30.46
C SER A 451 -6.66 -49.92 31.90
N ALA A 452 -7.10 -51.06 32.47
CA ALA A 452 -6.76 -51.43 33.86
C ALA A 452 -5.26 -51.75 34.05
N GLN A 453 -4.62 -51.17 35.07
CA GLN A 453 -3.16 -51.11 35.25
C GLN A 453 -2.50 -52.46 35.61
N CYS A 454 -1.43 -52.83 34.91
CA CYS A 454 -0.64 -54.05 35.11
C CYS A 454 0.34 -53.92 36.31
N GLN A 455 0.36 -54.88 37.23
CA GLN A 455 1.18 -54.82 38.45
C GLN A 455 2.58 -55.47 38.37
N LYS A 456 3.16 -55.64 37.16
CA LYS A 456 4.49 -56.26 37.01
C LYS A 456 5.64 -55.24 37.21
N PRO A 457 6.68 -55.54 38.02
CA PRO A 457 7.83 -54.65 38.22
C PRO A 457 8.82 -54.67 37.03
N LEU A 458 9.37 -53.50 36.65
CA LEU A 458 10.37 -53.34 35.57
C LEU A 458 11.80 -53.19 36.12
N ARG A 459 12.82 -53.49 35.30
CA ARG A 459 14.26 -53.52 35.66
C ARG A 459 14.85 -52.19 36.20
N CYS A 460 14.20 -51.05 35.96
CA CYS A 460 14.62 -49.73 36.45
C CYS A 460 14.03 -49.37 37.83
N GLY A 461 13.42 -50.33 38.53
CA GLY A 461 12.81 -50.13 39.86
C GLY A 461 11.38 -49.57 39.85
N HIS A 462 10.82 -49.23 38.68
CA HIS A 462 9.45 -48.72 38.54
C HIS A 462 8.44 -49.81 38.17
N PHE A 463 7.18 -49.67 38.62
CA PHE A 463 6.08 -50.57 38.26
C PHE A 463 5.52 -50.27 36.86
N CYS A 464 5.07 -51.31 36.14
CA CYS A 464 4.43 -51.14 34.83
C CYS A 464 3.17 -50.27 34.96
N GLN A 465 3.04 -49.23 34.12
CA GLN A 465 1.86 -48.37 34.09
C GLN A 465 0.95 -48.66 32.90
N ARG A 466 1.22 -49.73 32.14
CA ARG A 466 0.41 -50.12 30.98
C ARG A 466 -0.83 -50.87 31.41
N SER A 467 -1.80 -50.92 30.51
CA SER A 467 -3.05 -51.58 30.73
C SER A 467 -3.03 -53.07 30.38
N CYS A 468 -3.91 -53.84 31.00
CA CYS A 468 -3.96 -55.31 31.00
C CYS A 468 -3.92 -55.97 29.60
N SER A 469 -4.27 -55.24 28.54
CA SER A 469 -4.31 -55.75 27.16
C SER A 469 -3.03 -55.57 26.33
N GLU A 470 -1.93 -55.04 26.90
CA GLU A 470 -0.65 -54.88 26.17
C GLU A 470 0.49 -55.76 26.73
N PRO A 471 1.36 -56.35 25.87
CA PRO A 471 2.54 -57.07 26.32
C PRO A 471 3.51 -56.10 27.02
N CYS A 472 3.96 -56.49 28.21
CA CYS A 472 4.87 -55.68 29.04
C CYS A 472 6.24 -55.63 28.38
N ASP A 473 6.64 -54.43 27.95
CA ASP A 473 7.96 -54.20 27.37
C ASP A 473 8.85 -53.37 28.31
N THR A 474 10.16 -53.56 28.22
CA THR A 474 11.16 -53.21 29.25
C THR A 474 11.46 -51.70 29.45
N ARG A 475 10.67 -50.78 28.86
CA ARG A 475 10.98 -49.33 28.78
C ARG A 475 10.09 -48.47 29.70
N CYS A 476 10.70 -47.66 30.57
CA CYS A 476 10.03 -46.87 31.61
C CYS A 476 9.50 -45.50 31.15
N SER A 477 8.22 -45.23 31.38
CA SER A 477 7.52 -44.00 30.96
C SER A 477 7.50 -42.87 32.00
N VAL A 478 8.07 -43.08 33.19
CA VAL A 478 8.09 -42.08 34.29
C VAL A 478 8.84 -40.84 33.83
N LYS A 479 8.23 -39.65 33.94
CA LYS A 479 8.82 -38.38 33.50
C LYS A 479 9.84 -37.88 34.53
N VAL A 480 11.06 -37.60 34.09
CA VAL A 480 12.16 -37.05 34.88
C VAL A 480 12.70 -35.78 34.22
N GLU A 481 13.17 -34.81 35.02
CA GLU A 481 13.85 -33.63 34.48
C GLU A 481 15.27 -33.99 34.05
N LYS A 482 15.63 -33.65 32.82
CA LYS A 482 16.99 -33.80 32.29
C LYS A 482 17.47 -32.46 31.73
N ALA A 483 18.72 -32.10 32.02
CA ALA A 483 19.38 -30.95 31.42
C ALA A 483 19.79 -31.28 29.98
N LEU A 484 19.34 -30.48 29.02
CA LEU A 484 19.66 -30.62 27.60
C LEU A 484 21.05 -30.03 27.27
N PRO A 485 21.69 -30.45 26.16
CA PRO A 485 23.02 -29.95 25.77
C PRO A 485 23.04 -28.44 25.44
N CYS A 486 21.87 -27.83 25.21
CA CYS A 486 21.71 -26.39 25.01
C CYS A 486 21.65 -25.57 26.30
N GLY A 487 21.84 -26.19 27.48
CA GLY A 487 21.76 -25.51 28.79
C GLY A 487 20.35 -25.28 29.34
N HIS A 488 19.31 -25.82 28.68
CA HIS A 488 17.91 -25.71 29.11
C HIS A 488 17.41 -27.04 29.70
N ASN A 489 16.43 -27.01 30.60
CA ASN A 489 15.85 -28.22 31.20
C ASN A 489 14.61 -28.70 30.45
N ALA A 490 14.47 -30.01 30.26
CA ALA A 490 13.27 -30.62 29.67
C ALA A 490 12.78 -31.83 30.49
N THR A 491 11.47 -31.88 30.72
CA THR A 491 10.81 -32.97 31.44
C THR A 491 10.43 -34.10 30.48
N VAL A 492 11.13 -35.24 30.55
CA VAL A 492 11.00 -36.34 29.57
C VAL A 492 10.91 -37.73 30.20
N PRO A 493 10.33 -38.73 29.53
CA PRO A 493 10.29 -40.11 30.02
C PRO A 493 11.70 -40.68 30.29
N CYS A 494 11.85 -41.40 31.40
CA CYS A 494 13.12 -41.92 31.93
C CYS A 494 13.96 -42.67 30.88
N HIS A 495 13.31 -43.47 30.03
CA HIS A 495 13.97 -44.25 28.96
C HIS A 495 14.48 -43.43 27.77
N LYS A 496 14.11 -42.15 27.61
CA LYS A 496 14.57 -41.31 26.49
C LYS A 496 15.93 -40.70 26.80
N SER A 497 16.87 -40.83 25.86
CA SER A 497 18.20 -40.22 25.97
C SER A 497 18.15 -38.71 25.73
N VAL A 498 19.09 -37.99 26.33
CA VAL A 498 19.15 -36.51 26.29
C VAL A 498 19.39 -35.99 24.86
N GLU A 499 20.07 -36.76 24.01
CA GLU A 499 20.39 -36.38 22.62
C GLU A 499 19.18 -36.41 21.68
N GLN A 500 18.03 -37.01 22.08
CA GLN A 500 16.84 -37.16 21.23
C GLN A 500 15.76 -36.10 21.48
N ILE A 501 16.08 -35.03 22.23
CA ILE A 501 15.09 -34.08 22.73
C ILE A 501 15.39 -32.68 22.18
N GLN A 502 14.43 -32.11 21.45
CA GLN A 502 14.50 -30.73 20.96
C GLN A 502 14.05 -29.72 22.03
N CYS A 503 14.76 -28.60 22.15
CA CYS A 503 14.43 -27.52 23.08
C CYS A 503 13.32 -26.60 22.52
N LEU A 504 12.32 -26.28 23.34
CA LEU A 504 11.14 -25.46 22.97
C LEU A 504 11.19 -24.00 23.45
N VAL A 505 12.27 -23.58 24.13
CA VAL A 505 12.44 -22.19 24.60
C VAL A 505 12.47 -21.23 23.40
N PRO A 506 11.75 -20.09 23.40
CA PRO A 506 11.69 -19.16 22.26
C PRO A 506 13.04 -18.49 21.96
N CYS A 507 13.33 -18.21 20.69
CA CYS A 507 14.60 -17.64 20.23
C CYS A 507 14.71 -16.13 20.46
N ASN A 508 13.67 -15.35 20.13
CA ASN A 508 13.55 -13.90 20.34
C ASN A 508 14.70 -13.01 19.78
N THR A 509 15.57 -13.53 18.90
CA THR A 509 16.63 -12.75 18.24
C THR A 509 16.03 -11.81 17.18
N LEU A 510 16.55 -10.58 17.08
CA LEU A 510 16.17 -9.63 16.03
C LEU A 510 16.87 -9.99 14.71
N LEU A 511 16.10 -10.23 13.65
CA LEU A 511 16.62 -10.60 12.32
C LEU A 511 17.10 -9.36 11.55
N GLN A 512 17.91 -9.55 10.49
CA GLN A 512 18.33 -8.48 9.56
C GLN A 512 17.17 -7.69 8.93
N CYS A 513 15.99 -8.29 8.85
CA CYS A 513 14.76 -7.63 8.38
C CYS A 513 14.02 -6.85 9.48
N GLU A 514 14.67 -6.59 10.63
CA GLU A 514 14.16 -5.88 11.81
C GLU A 514 12.98 -6.55 12.54
N HIS A 515 12.61 -7.77 12.14
CA HIS A 515 11.57 -8.56 12.81
C HIS A 515 12.15 -9.54 13.83
N GLU A 516 11.41 -9.82 14.90
CA GLU A 516 11.77 -10.82 15.92
C GLU A 516 11.62 -12.27 15.39
N CYS A 517 12.61 -13.12 15.67
CA CYS A 517 12.59 -14.54 15.31
C CYS A 517 11.52 -15.31 16.10
N LYS A 518 10.51 -15.84 15.40
CA LYS A 518 9.41 -16.64 15.98
C LYS A 518 9.78 -18.12 16.24
N GLY A 519 11.06 -18.49 16.11
CA GLY A 519 11.53 -19.86 16.30
C GLY A 519 11.80 -20.25 17.75
N THR A 520 12.19 -21.51 17.98
CA THR A 520 12.64 -22.02 19.28
C THR A 520 14.13 -22.35 19.26
N CYS A 521 14.76 -22.45 20.43
CA CYS A 521 16.18 -22.78 20.60
C CYS A 521 16.56 -24.10 19.90
N GLY A 522 15.69 -25.11 19.91
CA GLY A 522 15.92 -26.36 19.17
C GLY A 522 15.86 -26.19 17.65
N LEU A 523 14.88 -25.42 17.14
CA LEU A 523 14.74 -25.15 15.71
C LEU A 523 15.84 -24.22 15.18
N CYS A 524 16.24 -23.23 15.98
CA CYS A 524 17.29 -22.29 15.63
C CYS A 524 18.71 -22.82 15.92
N GLN A 525 18.85 -24.09 16.31
CA GLN A 525 20.13 -24.71 16.69
C GLN A 525 20.93 -23.88 17.69
N GLN A 526 20.28 -23.36 18.73
CA GLN A 526 20.85 -22.46 19.75
C GLN A 526 21.24 -21.07 19.20
N GLY A 527 20.58 -20.61 18.13
CA GLY A 527 20.83 -19.31 17.50
C GLY A 527 21.87 -19.36 16.37
N ARG A 528 22.26 -20.55 15.90
CA ARG A 528 23.21 -20.75 14.80
C ARG A 528 22.56 -20.75 13.42
N LEU A 529 21.30 -21.19 13.33
CA LEU A 529 20.55 -21.30 12.07
C LEU A 529 19.14 -20.75 12.28
N HIS A 530 18.89 -19.47 12.00
CA HIS A 530 17.56 -18.89 12.23
C HIS A 530 16.54 -19.36 11.18
N ILE A 531 15.29 -19.56 11.63
CA ILE A 531 14.17 -19.83 10.72
C ILE A 531 13.78 -18.57 9.93
N HIS A 532 13.12 -18.75 8.78
CA HIS A 532 12.70 -17.63 7.92
C HIS A 532 11.70 -16.70 8.63
N CYS A 533 11.72 -15.41 8.25
CA CYS A 533 10.78 -14.43 8.78
C CYS A 533 9.35 -14.74 8.29
N GLY A 534 8.38 -14.72 9.22
CA GLY A 534 6.96 -14.96 8.94
C GLY A 534 6.08 -13.71 8.94
N SER A 535 6.68 -12.51 8.95
CA SER A 535 5.97 -11.22 8.93
C SER A 535 5.68 -10.77 7.50
N GLU A 536 4.58 -10.06 7.25
CA GLU A 536 4.20 -9.60 5.90
C GLU A 536 5.14 -8.51 5.36
N CYS A 537 5.53 -8.59 4.08
CA CYS A 537 6.52 -7.68 3.49
C CYS A 537 6.03 -6.24 3.26
N GLY A 538 4.84 -6.03 2.68
CA GLY A 538 4.23 -4.70 2.48
C GLY A 538 4.86 -3.78 1.41
N ARG A 539 5.97 -4.18 0.75
CA ARG A 539 6.63 -3.38 -0.30
C ARG A 539 5.83 -3.34 -1.61
N THR A 540 5.91 -2.24 -2.36
CA THR A 540 5.31 -2.12 -3.71
C THR A 540 6.28 -2.66 -4.77
N LEU A 541 5.83 -3.65 -5.54
CA LEU A 541 6.60 -4.29 -6.61
C LEU A 541 6.69 -3.39 -7.85
N VAL A 542 7.68 -3.64 -8.73
CA VAL A 542 7.85 -2.95 -10.03
C VAL A 542 6.61 -3.00 -10.93
N CYS A 543 5.77 -4.04 -10.80
CA CYS A 543 4.50 -4.17 -11.51
C CYS A 543 3.36 -3.31 -10.93
N GLY A 544 3.59 -2.62 -9.81
CA GLY A 544 2.65 -1.76 -9.09
C GLY A 544 1.76 -2.48 -8.06
N HIS A 545 1.97 -3.77 -7.81
CA HIS A 545 1.20 -4.53 -6.81
C HIS A 545 1.91 -4.54 -5.44
N ILE A 546 1.16 -4.68 -4.35
CA ILE A 546 1.71 -4.78 -2.99
C ILE A 546 2.12 -6.24 -2.70
N CYS A 547 3.29 -6.44 -2.10
CA CYS A 547 3.81 -7.74 -1.73
C CYS A 547 3.19 -8.23 -0.41
N HIS A 548 2.45 -9.34 -0.47
CA HIS A 548 1.89 -10.02 0.70
C HIS A 548 2.69 -11.26 1.14
N PHE A 549 3.85 -11.50 0.54
CA PHE A 549 4.71 -12.62 0.91
C PHE A 549 5.44 -12.36 2.23
N PRO A 550 5.88 -13.42 2.94
CA PRO A 550 6.72 -13.27 4.12
C PRO A 550 7.98 -12.47 3.80
N CYS A 551 8.43 -11.67 4.76
CA CYS A 551 9.55 -10.76 4.60
C CYS A 551 10.82 -11.51 4.17
N ALA A 552 11.28 -11.20 2.96
CA ALA A 552 12.52 -11.69 2.37
C ALA A 552 13.32 -10.49 1.81
N ALA A 553 14.62 -10.67 1.55
CA ALA A 553 15.51 -9.62 1.04
C ALA A 553 14.95 -9.02 -0.28
N GLU A 554 14.56 -9.91 -1.21
CA GLU A 554 13.87 -9.56 -2.45
C GLU A 554 12.44 -10.08 -2.45
N CYS A 555 11.51 -9.30 -2.99
CA CYS A 555 10.14 -9.75 -3.11
C CYS A 555 10.01 -10.76 -4.27
N PRO A 556 9.30 -11.89 -4.07
CA PRO A 556 9.03 -12.81 -5.15
C PRO A 556 8.19 -12.16 -6.26
N PRO A 557 8.24 -12.68 -7.50
CA PRO A 557 7.48 -12.13 -8.60
C PRO A 557 5.99 -12.15 -8.30
N CYS A 558 5.28 -11.15 -8.82
CA CYS A 558 3.88 -10.94 -8.51
C CYS A 558 3.00 -12.09 -9.03
N THR A 559 2.33 -12.79 -8.10
CA THR A 559 1.36 -13.86 -8.40
C THR A 559 -0.07 -13.35 -8.64
N ALA A 560 -0.32 -12.04 -8.47
CA ALA A 560 -1.60 -11.44 -8.78
C ALA A 560 -1.94 -11.57 -10.29
N LYS A 561 -3.21 -11.44 -10.64
CA LYS A 561 -3.63 -11.43 -12.04
C LYS A 561 -3.01 -10.26 -12.79
N CYS A 562 -2.59 -10.50 -14.03
CA CYS A 562 -1.97 -9.47 -14.83
C CYS A 562 -2.98 -8.32 -15.05
N SER A 563 -2.57 -7.13 -14.66
CA SER A 563 -3.36 -5.90 -14.85
C SER A 563 -3.11 -5.27 -16.22
N ASN A 564 -2.51 -6.01 -17.17
CA ASN A 564 -2.34 -5.60 -18.56
C ASN A 564 -3.60 -5.91 -19.37
N TYR A 565 -4.06 -4.94 -20.15
CA TYR A 565 -5.20 -5.11 -21.04
C TYR A 565 -5.09 -4.15 -22.22
N CYS A 566 -5.59 -4.59 -23.37
CA CYS A 566 -5.77 -3.76 -24.55
C CYS A 566 -7.28 -3.60 -24.84
N PRO A 567 -7.68 -2.74 -25.79
CA PRO A 567 -9.08 -2.60 -26.19
C PRO A 567 -9.75 -3.91 -26.67
N HIS A 568 -8.95 -4.88 -27.13
CA HIS A 568 -9.45 -6.17 -27.65
C HIS A 568 -9.63 -7.22 -26.55
N SER A 569 -8.69 -7.30 -25.60
CA SER A 569 -8.68 -8.34 -24.58
C SER A 569 -7.88 -7.93 -23.35
N LYS A 570 -8.24 -8.53 -22.21
CA LYS A 570 -7.46 -8.45 -20.97
C LYS A 570 -6.59 -9.71 -20.84
N CYS A 571 -5.36 -9.56 -20.38
CA CYS A 571 -4.47 -10.69 -20.19
C CYS A 571 -5.04 -11.65 -19.11
N PRO A 572 -5.28 -12.94 -19.42
CA PRO A 572 -5.78 -13.91 -18.44
C PRO A 572 -4.67 -14.50 -17.55
N LYS A 573 -3.41 -14.29 -17.94
CA LYS A 573 -2.21 -14.82 -17.28
C LYS A 573 -1.92 -14.12 -15.94
N ASN A 574 -1.09 -14.74 -15.13
CA ASN A 574 -0.59 -14.13 -13.89
C ASN A 574 0.49 -13.07 -14.21
N CYS A 575 0.70 -12.10 -13.32
CA CYS A 575 1.53 -10.93 -13.62
C CYS A 575 3.00 -11.27 -13.92
N TYR A 576 3.52 -12.38 -13.37
CA TYR A 576 4.88 -12.85 -13.62
C TYR A 576 5.05 -13.53 -14.99
N GLU A 577 3.96 -13.95 -15.63
CA GLU A 577 4.02 -14.58 -16.96
C GLU A 577 4.17 -13.50 -18.04
N PRO A 578 4.88 -13.80 -19.14
CA PRO A 578 5.02 -12.86 -20.22
C PRO A 578 3.67 -12.76 -20.96
N CYS A 579 3.23 -11.54 -21.21
CA CYS A 579 1.99 -11.28 -21.93
C CYS A 579 2.19 -11.62 -23.41
N ASP A 580 1.23 -12.32 -24.01
CA ASP A 580 1.25 -12.49 -25.46
C ASP A 580 0.89 -11.16 -26.12
N PRO A 581 1.69 -10.68 -27.08
CA PRO A 581 1.36 -9.45 -27.80
C PRO A 581 0.06 -9.65 -28.57
N CYS A 582 -0.84 -8.68 -28.49
CA CYS A 582 -2.12 -8.75 -29.17
C CYS A 582 -1.91 -8.75 -30.70
N ALA A 583 -2.33 -9.82 -31.37
CA ALA A 583 -2.16 -10.01 -32.82
C ALA A 583 -3.26 -9.34 -33.67
N GLU A 584 -4.33 -8.85 -33.02
CA GLU A 584 -5.40 -8.11 -33.68
C GLU A 584 -4.85 -6.84 -34.35
N PRO A 585 -5.44 -6.40 -35.47
CA PRO A 585 -5.07 -5.14 -36.10
C PRO A 585 -5.21 -4.01 -35.08
N CYS A 586 -4.22 -3.13 -35.00
CA CYS A 586 -4.25 -2.05 -34.04
C CYS A 586 -5.48 -1.15 -34.28
N GLN A 587 -6.35 -1.03 -33.29
CA GLN A 587 -7.51 -0.13 -33.31
C GLN A 587 -7.13 1.36 -33.22
N TRP A 588 -5.83 1.69 -33.09
CA TRP A 588 -5.36 3.07 -33.10
C TRP A 588 -5.37 3.62 -34.53
N ASN A 589 -6.57 3.93 -34.99
CA ASN A 589 -6.85 4.59 -36.24
C ASN A 589 -7.60 5.89 -35.98
N CYS A 590 -7.43 6.83 -36.88
CA CYS A 590 -8.26 8.00 -37.00
C CYS A 590 -8.50 8.29 -38.47
N ASP A 591 -9.31 9.29 -38.76
CA ASP A 591 -9.67 9.67 -40.13
C ASP A 591 -8.45 10.12 -40.97
N HIS A 592 -7.33 10.46 -40.32
CA HIS A 592 -6.09 10.93 -40.96
C HIS A 592 -4.99 9.87 -41.05
N LEU A 593 -4.92 8.98 -40.07
CA LEU A 593 -3.79 8.07 -39.87
C LEU A 593 -4.29 6.75 -39.33
N LYS A 594 -3.94 5.65 -39.99
CA LYS A 594 -4.30 4.29 -39.59
C LYS A 594 -3.04 3.50 -39.29
N CYS A 595 -2.92 2.98 -38.07
CA CYS A 595 -1.87 2.03 -37.76
C CYS A 595 -2.06 0.76 -38.59
N THR A 596 -1.02 0.33 -39.30
CA THR A 596 -1.02 -0.91 -40.10
C THR A 596 -0.34 -2.07 -39.37
N LYS A 597 0.23 -1.80 -38.18
CA LYS A 597 0.88 -2.78 -37.32
C LYS A 597 -0.13 -3.51 -36.42
N LYS A 598 0.31 -4.63 -35.85
CA LYS A 598 -0.50 -5.40 -34.89
C LYS A 598 -0.60 -4.66 -33.56
N CYS A 599 -1.66 -4.89 -32.79
CA CYS A 599 -1.93 -4.18 -31.54
C CYS A 599 -0.80 -4.31 -30.50
N GLY A 600 -0.06 -5.41 -30.49
CA GLY A 600 1.10 -5.63 -29.62
C GLY A 600 2.43 -5.07 -30.12
N GLU A 601 2.54 -4.66 -31.39
CA GLU A 601 3.75 -4.04 -31.94
C GLU A 601 3.77 -2.53 -31.64
N LEU A 602 4.95 -1.91 -31.62
CA LEU A 602 5.03 -0.44 -31.59
C LEU A 602 4.27 0.09 -32.81
N CYS A 603 3.36 1.02 -32.56
CA CYS A 603 2.52 1.55 -33.60
C CYS A 603 3.40 2.39 -34.53
N ASN A 604 3.29 2.16 -35.83
CA ASN A 604 4.00 2.92 -36.88
C ASN A 604 3.38 4.29 -37.16
N ARG A 605 2.24 4.55 -36.51
CA ARG A 605 1.55 5.82 -36.57
C ARG A 605 2.04 6.69 -35.40
N PRO A 606 2.46 7.94 -35.65
CA PRO A 606 2.74 8.91 -34.60
C PRO A 606 1.45 9.35 -33.90
N ARG A 607 1.59 10.07 -32.79
CA ARG A 607 0.46 10.76 -32.15
C ARG A 607 -0.23 11.64 -33.20
N CYS A 608 -1.55 11.71 -33.15
CA CYS A 608 -2.31 12.51 -34.09
C CYS A 608 -2.85 13.70 -33.35
N ASP A 609 -2.33 14.84 -33.74
CA ASP A 609 -2.61 16.12 -33.09
C ASP A 609 -3.65 16.92 -33.87
N MET A 610 -4.17 16.31 -34.95
CA MET A 610 -5.30 16.85 -35.66
C MET A 610 -6.53 16.89 -34.73
N PRO A 611 -7.27 18.00 -34.76
CA PRO A 611 -8.46 18.17 -33.95
C PRO A 611 -9.52 17.13 -34.28
N CYS A 612 -10.27 16.68 -33.28
CA CYS A 612 -11.41 15.80 -33.51
C CYS A 612 -12.54 16.59 -34.17
N LEU A 613 -12.92 16.21 -35.40
CA LEU A 613 -14.01 16.85 -36.15
C LEU A 613 -15.41 16.43 -35.68
N LYS A 614 -15.51 15.47 -34.75
CA LYS A 614 -16.78 14.98 -34.21
C LYS A 614 -17.39 16.03 -33.29
N ARG A 615 -18.72 16.06 -33.23
CA ARG A 615 -19.45 16.86 -32.24
C ARG A 615 -19.84 16.00 -31.05
N LEU A 616 -19.71 16.54 -29.84
CA LEU A 616 -20.01 15.83 -28.60
C LEU A 616 -21.51 15.55 -28.51
N ARG A 617 -21.91 14.27 -28.41
CA ARG A 617 -23.32 13.85 -28.43
C ARG A 617 -24.21 14.49 -27.36
N LYS A 618 -23.63 14.95 -26.24
CA LYS A 618 -24.39 15.56 -25.14
C LYS A 618 -24.79 17.01 -25.39
N CYS A 619 -24.01 17.76 -26.16
CA CYS A 619 -24.20 19.21 -26.31
C CYS A 619 -24.09 19.72 -27.76
N GLY A 620 -23.74 18.86 -28.73
CA GLY A 620 -23.65 19.23 -30.15
C GLY A 620 -22.43 20.08 -30.52
N HIS A 621 -21.60 20.46 -29.56
CA HIS A 621 -20.42 21.29 -29.78
C HIS A 621 -19.23 20.50 -30.36
N PRO A 622 -18.31 21.18 -31.06
CA PRO A 622 -17.09 20.57 -31.57
C PRO A 622 -16.29 19.88 -30.45
N CYS A 623 -15.81 18.67 -30.72
CA CYS A 623 -14.98 17.93 -29.79
C CYS A 623 -13.61 18.61 -29.67
N ILE A 624 -13.16 18.76 -28.44
CA ILE A 624 -11.85 19.32 -28.08
C ILE A 624 -10.79 18.24 -27.87
N GLY A 625 -11.19 16.99 -28.02
CA GLY A 625 -10.25 15.90 -28.08
C GLY A 625 -9.50 15.89 -29.39
N LEU A 626 -8.54 15.00 -29.46
CA LEU A 626 -7.76 14.76 -30.67
C LEU A 626 -8.36 13.65 -31.51
N CYS A 627 -8.04 13.70 -32.80
CA CYS A 627 -8.53 12.74 -33.77
C CYS A 627 -7.94 11.35 -33.50
N GLY A 628 -8.82 10.40 -33.13
CA GLY A 628 -8.46 9.01 -32.83
C GLY A 628 -8.34 8.68 -31.34
N ASP A 629 -8.41 9.68 -30.46
CA ASP A 629 -8.57 9.46 -29.02
C ASP A 629 -10.05 9.37 -28.63
N LYS A 630 -10.35 8.77 -27.48
CA LYS A 630 -11.70 8.82 -26.94
C LYS A 630 -12.03 10.28 -26.66
N CYS A 631 -13.05 10.79 -27.37
CA CYS A 631 -13.55 12.15 -27.18
C CYS A 631 -13.73 12.39 -25.67
N PRO A 632 -13.02 13.37 -25.10
CA PRO A 632 -13.21 13.75 -23.72
C PRO A 632 -14.69 13.95 -23.46
N LYS A 633 -15.17 13.47 -22.32
CA LYS A 633 -16.55 13.76 -21.91
C LYS A 633 -16.77 15.25 -21.62
N LEU A 634 -15.68 16.01 -21.57
CA LEU A 634 -15.62 17.43 -21.36
C LEU A 634 -15.70 18.15 -22.70
N CYS A 635 -16.59 19.13 -22.77
CA CYS A 635 -16.75 20.04 -23.90
C CYS A 635 -16.11 21.39 -23.57
N ARG A 636 -15.45 22.05 -24.52
CA ARG A 636 -14.89 23.38 -24.24
C ARG A 636 -15.95 24.45 -24.12
N VAL A 637 -17.14 24.21 -24.68
CA VAL A 637 -18.27 25.13 -24.53
C VAL A 637 -19.10 24.80 -23.28
N CYS A 638 -19.28 23.52 -22.92
CA CYS A 638 -20.16 23.13 -21.80
C CYS A 638 -19.43 22.78 -20.49
N ASP A 639 -18.17 22.40 -20.57
CA ASP A 639 -17.33 22.00 -19.44
C ASP A 639 -16.03 22.82 -19.47
N ASN A 640 -16.09 24.08 -19.96
CA ASN A 640 -14.95 24.99 -20.15
C ASN A 640 -14.03 24.96 -18.91
N ASP A 641 -14.60 25.24 -17.73
CA ASP A 641 -13.92 25.26 -16.43
C ASP A 641 -13.10 23.98 -16.13
N LYS A 642 -13.58 22.80 -16.56
CA LYS A 642 -12.90 21.52 -16.28
C LYS A 642 -11.82 21.15 -17.26
N VAL A 643 -11.90 21.71 -18.47
CA VAL A 643 -10.85 21.50 -19.47
C VAL A 643 -9.81 22.58 -19.37
N THR A 644 -10.16 23.76 -18.90
CA THR A 644 -9.19 24.82 -18.77
C THR A 644 -8.31 24.61 -17.52
N GLU A 645 -8.69 23.71 -16.59
CA GLU A 645 -7.92 23.24 -15.41
C GLU A 645 -6.43 23.05 -15.66
N ILE A 646 -5.64 24.13 -15.46
CA ILE A 646 -4.21 24.15 -15.74
C ILE A 646 -3.55 23.12 -14.84
N PHE A 647 -3.15 22.02 -15.46
CA PHE A 647 -2.36 21.00 -14.81
C PHE A 647 -0.94 21.00 -15.36
N PHE A 648 -0.81 21.21 -16.68
CA PHE A 648 0.42 21.36 -17.42
C PHE A 648 0.38 22.60 -18.34
N GLY A 649 -0.03 23.77 -17.83
CA GLY A 649 0.30 25.11 -18.34
C GLY A 649 -0.23 25.64 -19.67
N LYS A 650 -0.81 24.86 -20.57
CA LYS A 650 -1.54 25.45 -21.73
C LYS A 650 -2.85 24.72 -22.07
N GLU A 651 -3.44 24.03 -21.09
CA GLU A 651 -4.80 23.49 -21.14
C GLU A 651 -5.81 24.47 -21.72
N ASP A 652 -5.57 25.72 -21.48
CA ASP A 652 -6.54 26.74 -21.65
C ASP A 652 -6.50 27.36 -23.08
N GLU A 653 -5.53 26.97 -23.95
CA GLU A 653 -5.42 27.34 -25.42
C GLU A 653 -6.74 27.19 -26.13
N PRO A 654 -7.30 28.18 -26.87
CA PRO A 654 -8.65 28.03 -27.42
C PRO A 654 -8.68 26.86 -28.41
N ASP A 655 -7.54 26.61 -29.04
CA ASP A 655 -7.19 25.46 -29.85
C ASP A 655 -6.54 24.31 -29.07
N ALA A 656 -6.28 24.44 -27.76
CA ALA A 656 -5.86 23.34 -26.89
C ALA A 656 -6.75 22.14 -27.08
N ARG A 657 -6.11 20.99 -26.99
CA ARG A 657 -6.78 19.73 -27.14
C ARG A 657 -6.46 18.86 -25.96
N PHE A 658 -7.37 17.94 -25.71
CA PHE A 658 -7.35 17.23 -24.44
C PHE A 658 -7.36 15.74 -24.64
N VAL A 659 -6.62 15.10 -23.77
CA VAL A 659 -6.52 13.66 -23.69
C VAL A 659 -7.07 13.23 -22.36
N GLN A 660 -8.16 12.46 -22.43
CA GLN A 660 -8.72 11.82 -21.25
C GLN A 660 -7.99 10.49 -21.00
N LEU A 661 -7.27 10.39 -19.88
CA LEU A 661 -6.71 9.11 -19.44
C LEU A 661 -7.84 8.15 -19.10
N GLN A 662 -7.85 6.98 -19.71
CA GLN A 662 -8.93 6.01 -19.51
C GLN A 662 -8.93 5.38 -18.11
N ASP A 663 -7.74 5.24 -17.50
CA ASP A 663 -7.54 4.52 -16.23
C ASP A 663 -8.11 5.28 -15.02
N CYS A 664 -7.87 6.58 -14.92
CA CYS A 664 -8.35 7.42 -13.82
C CYS A 664 -9.42 8.44 -14.26
N LYS A 665 -9.72 8.54 -15.57
CA LYS A 665 -10.65 9.49 -16.20
C LYS A 665 -10.28 10.96 -16.07
N HIS A 666 -9.11 11.26 -15.49
CA HIS A 666 -8.55 12.61 -15.51
C HIS A 666 -8.23 13.02 -16.94
N VAL A 667 -8.60 14.26 -17.23
CA VAL A 667 -8.35 14.89 -18.52
C VAL A 667 -7.20 15.82 -18.30
N PHE A 668 -6.20 15.69 -19.14
CA PHE A 668 -5.09 16.61 -19.20
C PHE A 668 -5.05 17.15 -20.59
N GLU A 669 -4.47 18.31 -20.75
CA GLU A 669 -4.09 18.73 -22.07
C GLU A 669 -3.07 17.74 -22.64
N TYR A 670 -3.20 17.51 -23.94
CA TYR A 670 -2.50 16.44 -24.62
C TYR A 670 -0.99 16.55 -24.49
N THR A 671 -0.40 17.70 -24.67
CA THR A 671 1.05 17.84 -24.74
C THR A 671 1.77 17.99 -23.40
N GLY A 672 1.14 18.57 -22.39
CA GLY A 672 1.69 18.61 -21.05
C GLY A 672 1.71 17.20 -20.47
N LEU A 673 0.68 16.42 -20.81
CA LEU A 673 0.67 15.00 -20.58
C LEU A 673 1.66 14.25 -21.49
N ASP A 674 1.88 14.69 -22.74
CA ASP A 674 2.94 14.16 -23.61
C ASP A 674 4.32 14.37 -22.96
N GLN A 675 4.65 15.58 -22.51
CA GLN A 675 5.90 15.88 -21.81
C GLN A 675 6.07 15.07 -20.52
N TRP A 676 5.01 14.92 -19.73
CA TRP A 676 5.05 14.09 -18.53
C TRP A 676 5.34 12.62 -18.85
N MET A 677 4.74 12.13 -19.93
CA MET A 677 4.95 10.76 -20.40
C MET A 677 6.35 10.57 -21.02
N ASP A 678 6.91 11.62 -21.61
CA ASP A 678 8.20 11.60 -22.30
C ASP A 678 9.41 11.95 -21.40
N ARG A 679 9.19 12.46 -20.16
CA ARG A 679 10.26 12.72 -19.16
C ARG A 679 10.94 11.43 -18.68
N GLU A 680 12.27 11.38 -18.72
CA GLU A 680 13.08 10.32 -18.09
C GLU A 680 13.41 10.71 -16.63
N GLU A 681 12.82 10.03 -15.65
CA GLU A 681 13.15 10.19 -14.23
C GLU A 681 13.75 8.88 -13.71
N SER A 682 15.00 8.94 -13.23
CA SER A 682 15.74 7.92 -12.47
C SER A 682 15.92 6.55 -13.16
N GLU A 683 16.99 5.82 -12.78
CA GLU A 683 17.32 4.48 -13.31
C GLU A 683 16.27 3.38 -12.96
N GLU A 684 15.13 3.72 -12.35
CA GLU A 684 14.11 2.77 -11.91
C GLU A 684 12.93 2.64 -12.90
N ILE A 685 12.81 1.47 -13.53
CA ILE A 685 11.76 1.15 -14.51
C ILE A 685 10.40 1.02 -13.80
N GLN A 686 9.55 2.06 -13.88
CA GLN A 686 8.18 2.06 -13.36
C GLN A 686 7.18 2.65 -14.38
N PHE A 687 5.94 2.16 -14.37
CA PHE A 687 4.86 2.80 -15.13
C PHE A 687 4.68 4.24 -14.64
N LYS A 688 4.60 5.18 -15.59
CA LYS A 688 4.28 6.56 -15.28
C LYS A 688 2.93 6.63 -14.56
N LYS A 689 2.95 7.29 -13.42
CA LYS A 689 1.78 7.50 -12.57
C LYS A 689 1.05 8.73 -13.08
N CYS A 690 -0.27 8.71 -12.96
CA CYS A 690 -1.09 9.88 -13.16
C CYS A 690 -0.58 10.96 -12.19
N PRO A 691 -0.17 12.13 -12.70
CA PRO A 691 0.44 13.14 -11.85
C PRO A 691 -0.56 13.73 -10.85
N ARG A 692 -1.87 13.54 -11.08
CA ARG A 692 -2.94 14.02 -10.18
C ARG A 692 -3.32 13.05 -9.05
N CYS A 693 -3.32 11.73 -9.30
CA CYS A 693 -3.86 10.75 -8.34
C CYS A 693 -2.95 9.53 -8.12
N SER A 694 -1.74 9.58 -8.67
CA SER A 694 -0.74 8.51 -8.66
C SER A 694 -1.21 7.17 -9.25
N THR A 695 -2.37 7.12 -9.92
CA THR A 695 -2.90 5.92 -10.60
C THR A 695 -2.07 5.62 -11.84
N LEU A 696 -1.64 4.38 -12.04
CA LEU A 696 -0.77 3.99 -13.16
C LEU A 696 -1.47 4.19 -14.52
N ILE A 697 -0.76 4.80 -15.48
CA ILE A 697 -1.27 5.06 -16.84
C ILE A 697 -1.00 3.82 -17.70
N ARG A 698 -2.05 3.16 -18.19
CA ARG A 698 -1.95 1.89 -18.92
C ARG A 698 -2.74 1.84 -20.22
N THR A 699 -3.81 2.60 -20.35
CA THR A 699 -4.79 2.36 -21.44
C THR A 699 -5.12 3.54 -22.32
N SER A 700 -4.34 4.61 -22.22
CA SER A 700 -4.39 5.68 -23.19
C SER A 700 -3.78 5.23 -24.53
N LEU A 701 -4.58 5.26 -25.61
CA LEU A 701 -4.16 4.87 -26.97
C LEU A 701 -3.10 5.81 -27.54
N ARG A 702 -3.13 7.08 -27.13
CA ARG A 702 -2.13 8.09 -27.49
C ARG A 702 -0.73 7.77 -26.99
N TYR A 703 -0.62 7.40 -25.71
CA TYR A 703 0.65 7.01 -25.07
C TYR A 703 0.95 5.53 -25.20
N TYR A 704 0.25 4.85 -26.11
CA TYR A 704 0.34 3.42 -26.21
C TYR A 704 1.74 2.99 -26.61
N ASN A 705 2.52 3.80 -27.33
CA ASN A 705 3.94 3.54 -27.59
C ASN A 705 4.82 3.66 -26.33
N GLU A 706 4.64 4.68 -25.47
CA GLU A 706 5.41 4.81 -24.21
C GLU A 706 5.01 3.73 -23.20
N VAL A 707 3.71 3.49 -23.05
CA VAL A 707 3.19 2.38 -22.24
C VAL A 707 3.69 1.05 -22.80
N LYS A 708 3.75 0.87 -24.13
CA LYS A 708 4.34 -0.31 -24.76
C LYS A 708 5.85 -0.39 -24.59
N LYS A 709 6.60 0.71 -24.56
CA LYS A 709 8.06 0.69 -24.29
C LYS A 709 8.32 0.24 -22.88
N VAL A 710 7.62 0.82 -21.90
CA VAL A 710 7.70 0.41 -20.48
C VAL A 710 7.18 -1.01 -20.30
N HIS A 711 6.09 -1.37 -20.97
CA HIS A 711 5.57 -2.74 -20.97
C HIS A 711 6.54 -3.70 -21.65
N ASN A 712 7.14 -3.36 -22.79
CA ASN A 712 8.15 -4.16 -23.47
C ASN A 712 9.39 -4.30 -22.62
N HIS A 713 9.80 -3.26 -21.88
CA HIS A 713 10.85 -3.36 -20.87
C HIS A 713 10.45 -4.30 -19.73
N PHE A 714 9.21 -4.23 -19.23
CA PHE A 714 8.72 -5.21 -18.26
C PHE A 714 8.63 -6.62 -18.83
N GLU A 715 8.25 -6.77 -20.09
CA GLU A 715 8.21 -8.03 -20.80
C GLU A 715 9.62 -8.51 -21.13
N GLU A 716 10.61 -7.63 -21.30
CA GLU A 716 12.04 -7.94 -21.41
C GLU A 716 12.64 -8.32 -20.06
N ILE A 717 12.25 -7.68 -18.97
CA ILE A 717 12.62 -8.07 -17.60
C ILE A 717 12.00 -9.42 -17.29
N LYS A 718 10.71 -9.61 -17.57
CA LYS A 718 10.03 -10.91 -17.44
C LYS A 718 10.69 -11.92 -18.35
N LYS A 719 10.99 -11.60 -19.61
CA LYS A 719 11.70 -12.50 -20.54
C LYS A 719 13.13 -12.73 -20.10
N LYS A 720 13.84 -11.81 -19.46
CA LYS A 720 15.17 -12.03 -18.87
C LYS A 720 15.06 -12.93 -17.64
N GLN A 721 14.07 -12.71 -16.78
CA GLN A 721 13.68 -13.54 -15.63
C GLN A 721 13.11 -14.91 -16.03
N LEU A 722 12.56 -15.04 -17.25
CA LEU A 722 12.00 -16.26 -17.81
C LEU A 722 12.96 -16.96 -18.76
N GLN A 723 13.89 -16.25 -19.41
CA GLN A 723 15.07 -16.78 -20.13
C GLN A 723 16.08 -17.37 -19.14
N VAL A 724 15.87 -17.14 -17.84
CA VAL A 724 16.38 -18.01 -16.78
C VAL A 724 15.89 -19.47 -16.97
N SER A 725 14.95 -19.74 -17.89
CA SER A 725 14.67 -21.09 -18.42
C SER A 725 15.88 -21.75 -19.09
N ASN A 726 16.87 -20.98 -19.57
CA ASN A 726 18.16 -21.49 -20.02
C ASN A 726 19.21 -21.63 -18.90
N ILE A 727 18.92 -21.21 -17.66
CA ILE A 727 19.79 -21.54 -16.51
C ILE A 727 19.80 -23.05 -16.27
N GLY A 728 18.77 -23.80 -16.69
CA GLY A 728 18.88 -25.26 -16.80
C GLY A 728 20.13 -25.69 -17.56
N GLN A 729 20.45 -25.08 -18.71
CA GLN A 729 21.68 -25.40 -19.46
C GLN A 729 22.97 -24.91 -18.77
N VAL A 730 22.93 -23.82 -18.00
CA VAL A 730 24.10 -23.27 -17.27
C VAL A 730 24.39 -24.01 -15.95
N LEU A 731 23.35 -24.49 -15.26
CA LEU A 731 23.46 -25.24 -14.01
C LEU A 731 23.65 -26.75 -14.24
N MET A 732 23.27 -27.27 -15.40
CA MET A 732 23.48 -28.69 -15.72
C MET A 732 24.96 -29.12 -15.71
N PRO A 733 25.93 -28.31 -16.17
CA PRO A 733 27.36 -28.56 -15.95
C PRO A 733 27.72 -28.66 -14.46
N LYS A 734 27.28 -27.71 -13.63
CA LYS A 734 27.49 -27.74 -12.17
C LYS A 734 26.83 -28.96 -11.51
N LEU A 735 25.64 -29.35 -11.96
CA LEU A 735 24.96 -30.56 -11.51
C LEU A 735 25.68 -31.84 -11.96
N ARG A 736 26.29 -31.87 -13.16
CA ARG A 736 27.12 -32.99 -13.62
C ARG A 736 28.40 -33.10 -12.81
N GLU A 737 29.05 -31.99 -12.49
CA GLU A 737 30.21 -31.95 -11.59
C GLU A 737 29.82 -32.42 -10.18
N LEU A 738 28.64 -32.01 -9.70
CA LEU A 738 28.14 -32.44 -8.40
C LEU A 738 27.73 -33.93 -8.41
N LYS A 739 27.29 -34.48 -9.53
CA LYS A 739 27.07 -35.92 -9.71
C LYS A 739 28.36 -36.72 -9.77
N SER A 740 29.41 -36.20 -10.39
CA SER A 740 30.70 -36.89 -10.44
C SER A 740 31.37 -36.90 -9.06
N LYS A 741 31.28 -35.79 -8.30
CA LYS A 741 31.79 -35.68 -6.92
C LYS A 741 30.90 -36.36 -5.88
N GLY A 742 29.58 -36.26 -6.01
CA GLY A 742 28.57 -36.70 -5.03
C GLY A 742 27.94 -38.06 -5.32
N GLY A 743 28.19 -38.67 -6.48
CA GLY A 743 27.62 -39.97 -6.86
C GLY A 743 28.00 -41.14 -5.95
N GLN A 744 29.00 -40.96 -5.08
CA GLN A 744 29.44 -41.94 -4.07
C GLN A 744 28.93 -41.62 -2.65
N CYS A 745 28.37 -40.44 -2.39
CA CYS A 745 27.88 -40.02 -1.07
C CYS A 745 26.36 -40.24 -0.98
N VAL A 746 25.94 -41.24 -0.18
CA VAL A 746 24.53 -41.66 -0.07
C VAL A 746 23.65 -40.52 0.46
N GLU A 747 24.17 -39.73 1.40
CA GLU A 747 23.49 -38.65 2.10
C GLU A 747 23.02 -37.54 1.16
N VAL A 748 23.77 -37.26 0.09
CA VAL A 748 23.47 -36.15 -0.84
C VAL A 748 22.73 -36.65 -2.09
N THR A 749 22.71 -37.96 -2.38
CA THR A 749 22.06 -38.51 -3.58
C THR A 749 20.57 -38.17 -3.68
N ALA A 750 19.84 -38.10 -2.55
CA ALA A 750 18.43 -37.71 -2.54
C ALA A 750 18.25 -36.25 -2.97
N ASP A 751 19.16 -35.36 -2.55
CA ASP A 751 19.12 -33.93 -2.89
C ASP A 751 19.54 -33.68 -4.34
N VAL A 752 20.55 -34.40 -4.83
CA VAL A 752 20.93 -34.35 -6.25
C VAL A 752 19.76 -34.80 -7.12
N LYS A 753 19.05 -35.87 -6.73
CA LYS A 753 17.83 -36.33 -7.42
C LYS A 753 16.71 -35.28 -7.33
N LYS A 754 16.53 -34.62 -6.18
CA LYS A 754 15.55 -33.54 -5.99
C LYS A 754 15.85 -32.37 -6.93
N ILE A 755 17.08 -31.85 -6.94
CA ILE A 755 17.53 -30.75 -7.82
C ILE A 755 17.44 -31.17 -9.29
N GLN A 756 17.84 -32.39 -9.62
CA GLN A 756 17.72 -32.94 -10.98
C GLN A 756 16.26 -33.01 -11.43
N SER A 757 15.34 -33.45 -10.57
CA SER A 757 13.90 -33.50 -10.87
C SER A 757 13.32 -32.11 -11.12
N LEU A 758 13.83 -31.08 -10.44
CA LEU A 758 13.43 -29.68 -10.62
C LEU A 758 13.99 -29.06 -11.90
N LEU A 759 15.15 -29.53 -12.39
CA LEU A 759 15.82 -29.02 -13.60
C LEU A 759 15.50 -29.84 -14.88
N SER A 760 14.73 -30.92 -14.79
CA SER A 760 14.46 -31.85 -15.92
C SER A 760 13.40 -31.30 -16.91
N PRO A 761 13.60 -31.40 -18.24
CA PRO A 761 12.73 -30.74 -19.24
C PRO A 761 11.32 -31.32 -19.45
N GLY A 762 10.88 -32.32 -18.68
CA GLY A 762 9.83 -33.27 -19.12
C GLY A 762 8.41 -33.13 -18.55
N THR A 763 8.15 -32.27 -17.55
CA THR A 763 6.86 -32.29 -16.82
C THR A 763 6.19 -30.92 -16.76
N ARG A 764 5.69 -30.44 -17.92
CA ARG A 764 5.04 -29.13 -18.14
C ARG A 764 5.95 -27.93 -17.74
N PRO A 765 5.81 -26.75 -18.37
CA PRO A 765 6.55 -25.57 -17.93
C PRO A 765 6.01 -25.12 -16.56
N ARG A 766 6.49 -25.73 -15.47
CA ARG A 766 6.40 -25.10 -14.15
C ARG A 766 7.36 -23.93 -14.21
N TYR A 767 6.80 -22.73 -14.29
CA TYR A 767 7.53 -21.49 -14.07
C TYR A 767 8.29 -21.59 -12.74
N ILE A 768 9.59 -21.89 -12.79
CA ILE A 768 10.43 -21.85 -11.60
C ILE A 768 10.59 -20.36 -11.30
N LEU A 769 10.03 -19.93 -10.17
CA LEU A 769 10.10 -18.53 -9.76
C LEU A 769 11.59 -18.15 -9.54
N PRO A 770 12.04 -16.95 -9.95
CA PRO A 770 13.42 -16.49 -9.78
C PRO A 770 14.07 -16.74 -8.41
N HIS A 771 13.31 -16.64 -7.32
CA HIS A 771 13.82 -16.94 -5.97
C HIS A 771 14.16 -18.43 -5.76
N CYS A 772 13.44 -19.34 -6.41
CA CYS A 772 13.77 -20.77 -6.40
C CYS A 772 15.03 -21.06 -7.23
N LEU A 773 15.29 -20.30 -8.30
CA LEU A 773 16.51 -20.43 -9.10
C LEU A 773 17.75 -19.94 -8.32
N ASN A 774 17.63 -18.83 -7.60
CA ASN A 774 18.67 -18.38 -6.67
C ASN A 774 18.92 -19.41 -5.56
N ALA A 775 17.86 -20.01 -5.00
CA ALA A 775 17.99 -21.09 -4.02
C ALA A 775 18.74 -22.31 -4.61
N ILE A 776 18.39 -22.74 -5.83
CA ILE A 776 19.07 -23.86 -6.53
C ILE A 776 20.54 -23.51 -6.84
N GLN A 777 20.83 -22.27 -7.25
CA GLN A 777 22.20 -21.83 -7.52
C GLN A 777 23.05 -21.85 -6.24
N ASN A 778 22.50 -21.40 -5.11
CA ASN A 778 23.15 -21.45 -3.81
C ASN A 778 23.32 -22.90 -3.31
N GLN A 779 22.31 -23.76 -3.51
CA GLN A 779 22.41 -25.20 -3.23
C GLN A 779 23.55 -25.83 -4.02
N LEU A 780 23.64 -25.59 -5.34
CA LEU A 780 24.71 -26.13 -6.20
C LEU A 780 26.10 -25.55 -5.88
N ALA A 781 26.18 -24.36 -5.28
CA ALA A 781 27.44 -23.78 -4.84
C ALA A 781 27.93 -24.38 -3.52
N ILE A 782 27.01 -24.69 -2.59
CA ILE A 782 27.34 -25.10 -1.22
C ILE A 782 27.41 -26.64 -1.06
N LEU A 783 26.56 -27.40 -1.78
CA LEU A 783 26.52 -28.86 -1.71
C LEU A 783 27.87 -29.55 -2.01
N PRO A 784 28.74 -29.10 -2.94
CA PRO A 784 30.06 -29.71 -3.13
C PRO A 784 30.95 -29.65 -1.89
N THR A 785 30.84 -28.58 -1.10
CA THR A 785 31.56 -28.44 0.17
C THR A 785 31.03 -29.46 1.20
N ILE A 786 29.71 -29.63 1.27
CA ILE A 786 29.06 -30.63 2.14
C ILE A 786 29.47 -32.06 1.75
N VAL A 787 29.53 -32.38 0.45
CA VAL A 787 29.99 -33.69 -0.04
C VAL A 787 31.44 -33.96 0.38
N THR A 788 32.33 -32.97 0.24
CA THR A 788 33.72 -33.07 0.69
C THR A 788 33.79 -33.37 2.19
N MET A 789 32.97 -32.69 2.99
CA MET A 789 32.90 -32.89 4.44
C MET A 789 32.40 -34.29 4.83
N TYR A 790 31.34 -34.80 4.18
CA TYR A 790 30.89 -36.18 4.40
C TYR A 790 31.97 -37.19 4.02
N ASN A 791 32.65 -37.03 2.88
CA ASN A 791 33.73 -37.93 2.48
C ASN A 791 34.91 -37.91 3.47
N GLU A 792 35.29 -36.73 3.97
CA GLU A 792 36.32 -36.60 5.00
C GLU A 792 35.90 -37.26 6.32
N LEU A 793 34.63 -37.14 6.73
CA LEU A 793 34.07 -37.85 7.88
C LEU A 793 34.11 -39.37 7.69
N THR A 794 33.72 -39.89 6.52
CA THR A 794 33.75 -41.32 6.23
C THR A 794 35.17 -41.89 6.24
N GLN A 795 36.17 -41.12 5.75
CA GLN A 795 37.58 -41.51 5.85
C GLN A 795 38.05 -41.61 7.30
N VAL A 796 37.65 -40.65 8.14
CA VAL A 796 37.96 -40.69 9.58
C VAL A 796 37.24 -41.87 10.23
N GLU A 797 35.98 -42.12 9.89
CA GLU A 797 35.21 -43.25 10.41
C GLU A 797 35.86 -44.60 10.08
N GLN A 798 36.24 -44.83 8.82
CA GLN A 798 36.89 -46.06 8.36
C GLN A 798 38.23 -46.33 9.05
N LYS A 799 39.03 -45.29 9.32
CA LYS A 799 40.33 -45.43 10.00
C LYS A 799 40.21 -45.56 11.53
N SER A 800 39.09 -45.12 12.11
CA SER A 800 38.93 -44.97 13.57
C SER A 800 38.09 -46.05 14.25
N TRP A 801 37.79 -47.17 13.57
CA TRP A 801 36.92 -48.28 14.05
C TRP A 801 37.29 -48.88 15.43
N GLN A 802 38.46 -48.55 15.99
CA GLN A 802 38.93 -49.06 17.28
C GLN A 802 38.60 -48.17 18.49
N LEU A 803 38.01 -46.97 18.32
CA LEU A 803 37.81 -45.99 19.42
C LEU A 803 36.35 -45.50 19.56
N ARG A 804 35.69 -45.87 20.67
CA ARG A 804 34.29 -45.50 21.01
C ARG A 804 34.04 -43.98 21.03
N ASP A 805 34.97 -43.20 21.56
CA ASP A 805 34.81 -41.73 21.70
C ASP A 805 34.83 -40.98 20.36
N CYS A 806 35.59 -41.47 19.37
CA CYS A 806 35.61 -40.87 18.04
C CYS A 806 34.30 -41.16 17.29
N LYS A 807 33.72 -42.35 17.49
CA LYS A 807 32.45 -42.74 16.87
C LYS A 807 31.28 -41.83 17.26
N ILE A 808 31.14 -41.51 18.55
CA ILE A 808 30.07 -40.62 19.05
C ILE A 808 30.20 -39.20 18.47
N LYS A 809 31.44 -38.69 18.35
CA LYS A 809 31.70 -37.36 17.77
C LYS A 809 31.39 -37.33 16.27
N VAL A 810 31.73 -38.39 15.53
CA VAL A 810 31.40 -38.52 14.10
C VAL A 810 29.88 -38.55 13.90
N GLU A 811 29.14 -39.34 14.67
CA GLU A 811 27.67 -39.40 14.61
C GLU A 811 27.02 -38.03 14.90
N THR A 812 27.56 -37.28 15.87
CA THR A 812 27.05 -35.94 16.22
C THR A 812 27.28 -34.93 15.10
N ILE A 813 28.46 -34.97 14.46
CA ILE A 813 28.78 -34.07 13.34
C ILE A 813 27.95 -34.44 12.11
N HIS A 814 27.71 -35.74 11.88
CA HIS A 814 26.83 -36.22 10.81
C HIS A 814 25.41 -35.65 10.97
N GLN A 815 24.84 -35.69 12.18
CA GLN A 815 23.54 -35.07 12.48
C GLN A 815 23.53 -33.55 12.27
N GLN A 816 24.61 -32.85 12.61
CA GLN A 816 24.70 -31.39 12.41
C GLN A 816 24.83 -31.02 10.93
N LEU A 817 25.59 -31.79 10.15
CA LEU A 817 25.66 -31.68 8.69
C LEU A 817 24.29 -31.93 8.05
N GLN A 818 23.57 -32.93 8.53
CA GLN A 818 22.21 -33.24 8.07
C GLN A 818 21.25 -32.06 8.34
N CYS A 819 21.32 -31.42 9.52
CA CYS A 819 20.53 -30.21 9.81
C CYS A 819 20.87 -29.05 8.85
N VAL A 820 22.16 -28.81 8.58
CA VAL A 820 22.58 -27.75 7.63
C VAL A 820 22.07 -28.05 6.22
N GLN A 821 22.14 -29.32 5.81
CA GLN A 821 21.61 -29.81 4.55
C GLN A 821 20.08 -29.61 4.46
N GLU A 822 19.33 -29.91 5.52
CA GLU A 822 17.88 -29.67 5.59
C GLU A 822 17.52 -28.18 5.45
N PHE A 823 18.28 -27.28 6.08
CA PHE A 823 18.11 -25.83 5.93
C PHE A 823 18.45 -25.34 4.53
N LEU A 824 19.53 -25.85 3.92
CA LEU A 824 19.95 -25.50 2.56
C LEU A 824 18.93 -25.94 1.50
N MET A 825 18.23 -27.06 1.74
CA MET A 825 17.29 -27.67 0.79
C MET A 825 15.87 -27.09 0.82
N GLN A 826 15.68 -25.95 1.50
CA GLN A 826 14.44 -25.15 1.47
C GLN A 826 14.21 -24.49 0.10
N ASP A 827 12.95 -24.23 -0.24
CA ASP A 827 12.55 -23.71 -1.56
C ASP A 827 12.92 -22.23 -1.78
N SER A 828 13.25 -21.50 -0.72
CA SER A 828 13.72 -20.11 -0.72
C SER A 828 14.65 -19.86 0.46
N LEU A 829 15.77 -19.16 0.23
CA LEU A 829 16.76 -18.80 1.24
C LEU A 829 16.93 -17.27 1.31
N THR A 830 16.95 -16.73 2.51
CA THR A 830 17.29 -15.32 2.77
C THR A 830 18.81 -15.11 2.92
N ASP A 831 19.30 -13.88 2.74
CA ASP A 831 20.74 -13.57 2.90
C ASP A 831 21.25 -13.88 4.32
N GLN A 832 20.43 -13.62 5.34
CA GLN A 832 20.74 -14.02 6.71
C GLN A 832 20.89 -15.54 6.83
N GLN A 833 19.96 -16.33 6.26
CA GLN A 833 20.05 -17.79 6.31
C GLN A 833 21.26 -18.32 5.54
N LEU A 834 21.63 -17.70 4.41
CA LEU A 834 22.86 -18.04 3.68
C LEU A 834 24.10 -17.73 4.51
N SER A 835 24.12 -16.60 5.21
CA SER A 835 25.20 -16.23 6.12
C SER A 835 25.31 -17.21 7.28
N ASP A 836 24.20 -17.56 7.93
CA ASP A 836 24.11 -18.54 9.01
C ASP A 836 24.62 -19.93 8.54
N ILE A 837 24.18 -20.40 7.38
CA ILE A 837 24.64 -21.67 6.77
C ILE A 837 26.14 -21.65 6.49
N GLN A 838 26.66 -20.57 5.91
CA GLN A 838 28.10 -20.44 5.60
C GLN A 838 28.95 -20.42 6.88
N CYS A 839 28.48 -19.75 7.93
CA CYS A 839 29.14 -19.73 9.24
C CYS A 839 29.18 -21.13 9.86
N GLU A 840 28.07 -21.86 9.82
CA GLU A 840 28.00 -23.21 10.39
C GLU A 840 28.83 -24.23 9.59
N ILE A 841 28.89 -24.12 8.26
CA ILE A 841 29.77 -24.94 7.42
C ILE A 841 31.25 -24.72 7.76
N ARG A 842 31.68 -23.45 7.96
CA ARG A 842 33.06 -23.15 8.38
C ARG A 842 33.37 -23.81 9.72
N ARG A 843 32.47 -23.69 10.70
CA ARG A 843 32.64 -24.30 12.03
C ARG A 843 32.75 -25.82 11.95
N LEU A 844 31.85 -26.47 11.20
CA LEU A 844 31.86 -27.92 11.02
C LEU A 844 33.11 -28.41 10.28
N ASN A 845 33.59 -27.68 9.27
CA ASN A 845 34.81 -28.03 8.54
C ASN A 845 36.05 -27.97 9.46
N CYS A 846 36.17 -26.92 10.28
CA CYS A 846 37.21 -26.85 11.32
C CYS A 846 37.12 -28.03 12.30
N THR A 847 35.90 -28.45 12.66
CA THR A 847 35.68 -29.59 13.56
C THR A 847 36.14 -30.92 12.94
N ILE A 848 35.84 -31.15 11.65
CA ILE A 848 36.25 -32.36 10.92
C ILE A 848 37.77 -32.41 10.77
N ARG A 849 38.41 -31.27 10.44
CA ARG A 849 39.87 -31.16 10.35
C ARG A 849 40.55 -31.47 11.69
N LEU A 850 40.02 -30.93 12.79
CA LEU A 850 40.51 -31.23 14.13
C LEU A 850 40.39 -32.73 14.47
N LEU A 851 39.27 -33.37 14.13
CA LEU A 851 39.11 -34.81 14.32
C LEU A 851 40.11 -35.62 13.49
N LYS A 852 40.37 -35.22 12.25
CA LYS A 852 41.38 -35.84 11.39
C LYS A 852 42.79 -35.71 11.97
N LEU A 853 43.11 -34.54 12.52
CA LEU A 853 44.39 -34.28 13.20
C LEU A 853 44.53 -35.17 14.46
N HIS A 854 43.50 -35.25 15.29
CA HIS A 854 43.46 -36.14 16.47
C HIS A 854 43.61 -37.61 16.10
N SER A 855 43.00 -38.05 14.99
CA SER A 855 43.15 -39.40 14.46
C SER A 855 44.60 -39.67 14.02
N LEU A 856 45.22 -38.75 13.27
CA LEU A 856 46.59 -38.89 12.76
C LEU A 856 47.64 -38.93 13.88
N ILE A 857 47.49 -38.07 14.89
CA ILE A 857 48.38 -38.02 16.06
C ILE A 857 48.36 -39.38 16.79
N LYS A 858 47.16 -39.95 16.99
CA LYS A 858 47.01 -41.27 17.64
C LYS A 858 47.52 -42.41 16.77
N GLU A 859 47.24 -42.40 15.47
CA GLU A 859 47.68 -43.44 14.53
C GLU A 859 49.20 -43.50 14.40
N ARG A 860 49.86 -42.34 14.33
CA ARG A 860 51.32 -42.22 14.21
C ARG A 860 52.07 -42.25 15.55
N LYS A 861 51.37 -42.44 16.68
CA LYS A 861 51.92 -42.39 18.05
C LYS A 861 52.80 -41.15 18.28
N ILE A 862 52.40 -40.00 17.74
CA ILE A 862 53.15 -38.76 17.88
C ILE A 862 53.03 -38.27 19.33
N THR A 863 54.16 -38.14 20.01
CA THR A 863 54.23 -37.59 21.37
C THR A 863 54.09 -36.08 21.30
N ILE A 864 52.88 -35.59 21.52
CA ILE A 864 52.58 -34.14 21.65
C ILE A 864 53.00 -33.67 23.05
N THR A 865 53.58 -32.47 23.13
CA THR A 865 53.92 -31.83 24.41
C THR A 865 52.65 -31.44 25.18
N LEU A 866 52.78 -31.25 26.50
CA LEU A 866 51.66 -30.85 27.36
C LEU A 866 51.01 -29.52 26.90
N GLN A 867 51.82 -28.63 26.34
CA GLN A 867 51.44 -27.30 25.87
C GLN A 867 50.66 -27.37 24.55
N GLU A 868 51.11 -28.18 23.59
CA GLU A 868 50.38 -28.43 22.34
C GLU A 868 49.03 -29.13 22.60
N LYS A 869 49.00 -30.04 23.59
CA LYS A 869 47.76 -30.70 24.02
C LYS A 869 46.77 -29.69 24.63
N GLN A 870 47.24 -28.76 25.46
CA GLN A 870 46.41 -27.68 25.99
C GLN A 870 45.87 -26.76 24.89
N SER A 871 46.70 -26.35 23.93
CA SER A 871 46.25 -25.51 22.81
C SER A 871 45.25 -26.22 21.89
N LEU A 872 45.42 -27.53 21.65
CA LEU A 872 44.43 -28.36 20.95
C LEU A 872 43.11 -28.47 21.71
N ASP A 873 43.15 -28.65 23.03
CA ASP A 873 41.98 -28.73 23.89
C ASP A 873 41.26 -27.36 24.01
N GLU A 874 41.99 -26.24 24.03
CA GLU A 874 41.43 -24.89 23.99
C GLU A 874 40.77 -24.57 22.64
N TYR A 875 41.44 -24.88 21.53
CA TYR A 875 40.87 -24.73 20.18
C TYR A 875 39.64 -25.63 20.01
N ALA A 876 39.69 -26.87 20.50
CA ALA A 876 38.52 -27.75 20.56
C ALA A 876 37.39 -27.12 21.38
N GLN A 877 37.65 -26.60 22.58
CA GLN A 877 36.63 -25.92 23.38
C GLN A 877 36.02 -24.72 22.63
N HIS A 878 36.82 -23.94 21.91
CA HIS A 878 36.35 -22.80 21.12
C HIS A 878 35.46 -23.21 19.93
N VAL A 879 35.81 -24.29 19.24
CA VAL A 879 35.06 -24.81 18.08
C VAL A 879 33.78 -25.58 18.52
N TYR A 880 33.81 -26.23 19.69
CA TYR A 880 32.68 -26.99 20.24
C TYR A 880 31.70 -26.15 21.09
N ARG A 881 32.12 -25.05 21.75
CA ARG A 881 31.26 -24.22 22.63
C ARG A 881 30.77 -22.89 22.06
N SER A 882 31.17 -22.48 20.85
CA SER A 882 30.82 -21.18 20.24
C SER A 882 29.34 -21.02 19.80
N GLY A 883 28.40 -21.67 20.49
CA GLY A 883 26.96 -21.58 20.28
C GLY A 883 26.24 -20.49 21.08
N ALA A 884 26.96 -19.61 21.80
CA ALA A 884 26.37 -18.51 22.57
C ALA A 884 26.95 -17.17 22.14
N TYR A 885 26.31 -16.50 21.16
CA TYR A 885 26.68 -15.13 20.79
C TYR A 885 26.16 -14.13 21.84
N ARG A 886 27.05 -13.74 22.75
CA ARG A 886 27.20 -12.35 23.22
C ARG A 886 28.69 -12.16 23.43
N PHE A 887 29.37 -11.58 22.44
CA PHE A 887 30.43 -10.57 22.57
C PHE A 887 31.02 -10.34 21.18
N SER A 888 31.14 -9.06 20.84
CA SER A 888 32.02 -8.49 19.83
C SER A 888 33.27 -9.35 19.57
N ILE A 889 33.44 -9.81 18.33
CA ILE A 889 34.73 -10.31 17.83
C ILE A 889 35.68 -9.08 17.81
N PRO A 890 36.71 -8.99 18.66
CA PRO A 890 37.84 -8.14 18.32
C PRO A 890 38.50 -8.79 17.11
N LYS A 891 38.90 -7.96 16.13
CA LYS A 891 39.71 -8.35 14.97
C LYS A 891 40.57 -9.58 15.28
N VAL A 892 40.22 -10.73 14.71
CA VAL A 892 41.12 -11.88 14.66
C VAL A 892 42.27 -11.42 13.77
N SER A 893 43.43 -11.17 14.38
CA SER A 893 44.65 -10.79 13.67
C SER A 893 45.07 -11.92 12.74
N GLU A 894 45.69 -11.55 11.62
CA GLU A 894 46.27 -12.47 10.62
C GLU A 894 47.25 -13.49 11.25
N GLU A 895 47.79 -13.20 12.44
CA GLU A 895 48.67 -14.08 13.22
C GLU A 895 48.03 -15.43 13.63
N TYR A 896 46.69 -15.52 13.72
CA TYR A 896 46.01 -16.77 14.11
C TYR A 896 45.92 -17.78 12.93
N PHE A 897 46.01 -17.30 11.70
CA PHE A 897 46.01 -18.16 10.50
C PHE A 897 47.39 -18.79 10.25
N ASP A 898 48.48 -18.07 10.57
CA ASP A 898 49.85 -18.60 10.47
C ASP A 898 50.10 -19.77 11.44
N TRP A 899 49.50 -19.75 12.64
CA TRP A 899 49.64 -20.84 13.60
C TRP A 899 49.00 -22.16 13.11
N CYS A 900 47.85 -22.09 12.42
CA CYS A 900 47.19 -23.28 11.85
C CYS A 900 47.93 -23.85 10.63
N TYR A 901 48.65 -23.02 9.87
CA TYR A 901 49.44 -23.45 8.72
C TYR A 901 50.75 -24.13 9.15
N THR A 902 51.24 -23.85 10.36
CA THR A 902 52.49 -24.41 10.89
C THR A 902 52.34 -25.85 11.40
N ILE A 903 51.11 -26.30 11.68
CA ILE A 903 50.80 -27.64 12.21
C ILE A 903 50.38 -28.65 11.11
N SER A 904 49.96 -28.18 9.92
CA SER A 904 49.69 -29.04 8.75
C SER A 904 50.98 -29.41 8.02
#